data_AF-A0A838ZHR9-F1
#
_entry.id   AF-A0A838ZHR9-F1
#
_cell.length_a   1.000
_cell.length_b   1.000
_cell.length_c   1.000
_cell.angle_alpha   90.00
_cell.angle_beta   90.00
_cell.angle_gamma   90.00
#
_symmetry.space_group_name_H-M   'P 1'
#
loop_
_entity.id
_entity.type
_entity.pdbx_description
1 polymer ?
#
loop_
_entity_poly.entity_id
_entity_poly.type
_entity_poly.pdbx_seq_one_letter_code
_entity_poly.pdbx_strand_id
1 'polypeptide(L)'
;MSQVCCSTEVNIQHKHSDGHDHDHDHGDASSFKTYVPAIFSLVMLLAGIAMDYFDRPAFFQNEIVRIIWYLVAYIPVGFPVFKEAFTTILKGEFFTEFTLMTVATIGAFILGEYPEGVAVMLFYAVGELFQNAAVNRAKNNIKALLDVRPEEANVFRNNQFQTVKPETVEIGETIQIKVGEKVPLDGIMLSESSSFNTAALTGESKPDTIRKGETVLAGMLNLEKVIELQTTKKFEDSSLAKILQMVQEASSRKAKTELFIRKFAKVYTPIVFFLAVAVAFLPYFFVENYDLKEWIYRALIFLVISCPCALVISIPLGYFGGIGAASRNGILFKGSNFLDLMAKVNTVVMDKTGTLTEGVFKVQKIEINNLDKLEFLNYVSALEANSTHPIAQAIVAHHASNLKAENIEEISGHGLKGEINGKTIWVGNGKLLKKFGIEYPPEIDSIVESIVIVAIENNYAGHIIIADEIKEDSLRAISEMKKHGVTKTLMLSGDKDSIVQKVAKEIGISTAFGGLLPEGKLDKLKELKNNPENTIAFVGDGINDAPVLALADIGIAMGGMGSDVAIETADVVIQTDQPSKISTAIKIGRKTKQIVIQNIALAFGVKLIVLILGAGGLATMWEAVFADVGVAFLAILNAIRIQKMKF
;
A
#
# COMPACT_ATOMS: atom_id res chain seq x y z
N MET A 1 17.36 -51.47 14.33
CA MET A 1 17.96 -51.56 12.99
C MET A 1 17.15 -50.65 12.09
N SER A 2 17.50 -49.35 12.08
CA SER A 2 18.39 -48.67 11.11
C SER A 2 17.51 -47.88 10.11
N GLN A 3 17.21 -46.60 10.40
CA GLN A 3 17.91 -45.43 9.84
C GLN A 3 17.95 -45.44 8.30
N VAL A 4 17.31 -44.45 7.67
CA VAL A 4 17.96 -43.40 6.86
C VAL A 4 16.92 -42.28 6.64
N CYS A 5 17.19 -41.12 7.25
CA CYS A 5 16.63 -39.83 6.86
C CYS A 5 17.34 -39.36 5.58
N CYS A 6 16.59 -38.89 4.57
CA CYS A 6 17.14 -38.08 3.50
C CYS A 6 16.79 -36.61 3.76
N SER A 7 17.71 -35.92 4.43
CA SER A 7 17.83 -34.46 4.41
C SER A 7 18.46 -34.04 3.09
N THR A 8 17.71 -33.38 2.21
CA THR A 8 18.31 -32.58 1.14
C THR A 8 18.77 -31.25 1.75
N GLU A 9 20.03 -31.22 2.17
CA GLU A 9 20.79 -29.99 2.39
C GLU A 9 20.88 -29.24 1.06
N VAL A 10 20.11 -28.16 0.91
CA VAL A 10 20.37 -27.17 -0.13
C VAL A 10 21.51 -26.32 0.38
N ASN A 11 22.71 -26.67 -0.06
CA ASN A 11 23.93 -25.90 0.14
C ASN A 11 23.81 -24.58 -0.63
N ILE A 12 23.25 -23.54 0.00
CA ILE A 12 23.25 -22.17 -0.51
C ILE A 12 24.67 -21.63 -0.34
N GLN A 13 25.54 -21.91 -1.30
CA GLN A 13 26.75 -21.13 -1.49
C GLN A 13 26.34 -19.71 -1.90
N HIS A 14 26.42 -18.79 -0.94
CA HIS A 14 26.44 -17.35 -1.19
C HIS A 14 27.66 -17.01 -2.06
N LYS A 15 27.49 -17.04 -3.38
CA LYS A 15 28.29 -16.21 -4.28
C LYS A 15 27.68 -14.82 -4.24
N HIS A 16 28.24 -13.97 -3.38
CA HIS A 16 28.17 -12.53 -3.54
C HIS A 16 28.68 -12.18 -4.94
N SER A 17 27.77 -11.91 -5.88
CA SER A 17 28.09 -11.01 -6.97
C SER A 17 27.69 -9.63 -6.50
N ASP A 18 28.66 -8.90 -5.99
CA ASP A 18 28.54 -7.48 -5.67
C ASP A 18 28.25 -6.72 -6.97
N GLY A 19 26.97 -6.63 -7.32
CA GLY A 19 26.45 -5.65 -8.24
C GLY A 19 26.28 -4.35 -7.48
N HIS A 20 27.40 -3.70 -7.17
CA HIS A 20 27.39 -2.30 -6.72
C HIS A 20 26.93 -1.42 -7.89
N ASP A 21 25.62 -1.22 -8.01
CA ASP A 21 25.08 -0.06 -8.72
C ASP A 21 25.38 1.16 -7.84
N HIS A 22 26.57 1.72 -8.06
CA HIS A 22 26.89 3.07 -7.60
C HIS A 22 26.01 4.04 -8.40
N ASP A 23 24.97 4.53 -7.74
CA ASP A 23 24.15 5.67 -8.16
C ASP A 23 25.05 6.92 -8.08
N HIS A 24 25.87 7.12 -9.13
CA HIS A 24 26.57 8.37 -9.35
C HIS A 24 25.64 9.32 -10.09
N ASP A 25 25.16 10.31 -9.33
CA ASP A 25 24.59 11.55 -9.81
C ASP A 25 25.56 12.23 -10.78
N HIS A 26 25.36 11.99 -12.08
CA HIS A 26 25.95 12.76 -13.16
C HIS A 26 24.83 13.35 -14.02
N GLY A 27 24.61 14.64 -13.79
CA GLY A 27 23.65 15.48 -14.50
C GLY A 27 23.77 15.44 -16.03
N ASP A 28 22.58 15.60 -16.65
CA ASP A 28 22.23 16.02 -18.02
C ASP A 28 22.87 15.38 -19.26
N ALA A 29 24.07 14.79 -19.21
CA ALA A 29 24.72 14.22 -20.40
C ALA A 29 24.23 12.81 -20.78
N SER A 30 23.64 12.07 -19.85
CA SER A 30 23.10 10.70 -20.08
C SER A 30 21.70 10.73 -20.72
N SER A 31 20.89 11.74 -20.39
CA SER A 31 19.55 11.96 -20.94
C SER A 31 19.57 12.10 -22.46
N PHE A 32 20.41 12.99 -22.99
CA PHE A 32 20.44 13.28 -24.43
C PHE A 32 20.88 12.09 -25.28
N LYS A 33 21.87 11.31 -24.81
CA LYS A 33 22.37 10.11 -25.53
C LYS A 33 21.26 9.10 -25.80
N THR A 34 20.27 9.02 -24.93
CA THR A 34 19.13 8.11 -25.07
C THR A 34 18.22 8.48 -26.27
N TYR A 35 18.14 9.77 -26.62
CA TYR A 35 17.31 10.26 -27.73
C TYR A 35 18.05 10.31 -29.07
N VAL A 36 19.39 10.26 -29.07
CA VAL A 36 20.21 10.37 -30.29
C VAL A 36 19.80 9.39 -31.40
N PRO A 37 19.55 8.09 -31.14
CA PRO A 37 19.16 7.15 -32.20
C PRO A 37 17.84 7.55 -32.89
N ALA A 38 16.83 7.95 -32.11
CA ALA A 38 15.53 8.36 -32.65
C ALA A 38 15.64 9.69 -33.43
N ILE A 39 16.40 10.66 -32.92
CA ILE A 39 16.61 11.94 -33.62
C ILE A 39 17.33 11.72 -34.95
N PHE A 40 18.38 10.89 -34.97
CA PHE A 40 19.11 10.56 -36.19
C PHE A 40 18.19 9.89 -37.22
N SER A 41 17.42 8.87 -36.80
CA SER A 41 16.46 8.18 -37.67
C SER A 41 15.36 9.12 -38.19
N LEU A 42 14.87 10.05 -37.36
CA LEU A 42 13.89 11.07 -37.77
C LEU A 42 14.46 12.01 -38.83
N VAL A 43 15.66 12.53 -38.63
CA VAL A 43 16.31 13.43 -39.61
C VAL A 43 16.54 12.71 -40.93
N MET A 44 17.04 11.47 -40.90
CA MET A 44 17.25 10.67 -42.10
C MET A 44 15.94 10.32 -42.82
N LEU A 45 14.88 10.01 -42.08
CA LEU A 45 13.54 9.76 -42.63
C LEU A 45 12.99 11.01 -43.34
N LEU A 46 13.00 12.16 -42.66
CA LEU A 46 12.49 13.42 -43.22
C LEU A 46 13.29 13.85 -44.46
N ALA A 47 14.62 13.70 -44.42
CA ALA A 47 15.47 13.96 -45.58
C ALA A 47 15.16 13.01 -46.75
N GLY A 48 14.93 11.72 -46.46
CA GLY A 48 14.52 10.71 -47.45
C GLY A 48 13.19 11.06 -48.13
N ILE A 49 12.17 11.39 -47.32
CA ILE A 49 10.84 11.79 -47.80
C ILE A 49 10.92 13.09 -48.62
N ALA A 50 11.70 14.07 -48.16
CA ALA A 50 11.90 15.32 -48.89
C ALA A 50 12.56 15.09 -50.26
N MET A 51 13.56 14.19 -50.33
CA MET A 51 14.18 13.79 -51.59
C MET A 51 13.21 13.02 -52.50
N ASP A 52 12.32 12.20 -51.93
CA ASP A 52 11.28 11.47 -52.69
C ASP A 52 10.20 12.40 -53.28
N TYR A 53 9.89 13.53 -52.63
CA TYR A 53 8.77 14.42 -52.99
C TYR A 53 9.16 15.67 -53.80
N PHE A 54 10.31 16.32 -53.51
CA PHE A 54 10.59 17.66 -54.06
C PHE A 54 11.41 17.68 -55.36
N ASP A 55 12.33 16.74 -55.62
CA ASP A 55 13.08 16.75 -56.90
C ASP A 55 13.90 15.47 -57.23
N ARG A 56 13.61 14.31 -56.60
CA ARG A 56 14.35 13.02 -56.72
C ARG A 56 15.72 13.16 -57.40
N PRO A 57 16.74 13.64 -56.66
CA PRO A 57 18.06 13.88 -57.20
C PRO A 57 18.57 12.66 -57.98
N ALA A 58 19.36 12.85 -59.03
CA ALA A 58 19.79 11.75 -59.92
C ALA A 58 20.42 10.55 -59.17
N PHE A 59 21.07 10.78 -58.03
CA PHE A 59 21.61 9.70 -57.18
C PHE A 59 20.53 8.94 -56.39
N PHE A 60 19.42 9.58 -56.04
CA PHE A 60 18.29 9.02 -55.27
C PHE A 60 17.26 8.30 -56.16
N GLN A 61 17.34 8.50 -57.48
CA GLN A 61 16.60 7.70 -58.46
C GLN A 61 17.10 6.25 -58.55
N ASN A 62 18.33 5.99 -58.10
CA ASN A 62 18.85 4.64 -58.00
C ASN A 62 18.21 3.94 -56.78
N GLU A 63 17.40 2.91 -57.04
CA GLU A 63 16.72 2.11 -56.00
C GLU A 63 17.69 1.57 -54.93
N ILE A 64 18.93 1.24 -55.30
CA ILE A 64 19.93 0.74 -54.33
C ILE A 64 20.31 1.85 -53.33
N VAL A 65 20.51 3.07 -53.82
CA VAL A 65 20.86 4.21 -52.96
C VAL A 65 19.69 4.57 -52.05
N ARG A 66 18.47 4.51 -52.57
CA ARG A 66 17.23 4.70 -51.81
C ARG A 66 17.08 3.67 -50.70
N ILE A 67 17.28 2.38 -50.99
CA ILE A 67 17.26 1.30 -50.00
C ILE A 67 18.31 1.53 -48.92
N ILE A 68 19.56 1.81 -49.30
CA ILE A 68 20.66 2.03 -48.35
C ILE A 68 20.34 3.21 -47.42
N TRP A 69 19.78 4.30 -47.96
CA TRP A 69 19.40 5.47 -47.17
C TRP A 69 18.40 5.13 -46.07
N TYR A 70 17.29 4.48 -46.42
CA TYR A 70 16.26 4.09 -45.46
C TYR A 70 16.73 2.97 -44.52
N LEU A 71 17.64 2.10 -44.97
CA LEU A 71 18.24 1.07 -44.11
C LEU A 71 19.16 1.70 -43.04
N VAL A 72 19.94 2.74 -43.40
CA VAL A 72 20.72 3.54 -42.44
C VAL A 72 19.80 4.28 -41.48
N ALA A 73 18.66 4.80 -41.95
CA ALA A 73 17.64 5.41 -41.10
C ALA A 73 17.00 4.38 -40.14
N TYR A 74 16.83 3.13 -40.57
CA TYR A 74 16.19 2.07 -39.81
C TYR A 74 17.07 1.50 -38.69
N ILE A 75 18.36 1.21 -38.95
CA ILE A 75 19.23 0.47 -38.03
C ILE A 75 19.22 1.00 -36.59
N PRO A 76 19.36 2.32 -36.32
CA PRO A 76 19.47 2.82 -34.95
C PRO A 76 18.24 2.55 -34.08
N VAL A 77 17.05 2.54 -34.67
CA VAL A 77 15.77 2.30 -33.97
C VAL A 77 15.29 0.86 -34.10
N GLY A 78 15.60 0.17 -35.20
CA GLY A 78 15.14 -1.19 -35.47
C GLY A 78 16.06 -2.29 -34.93
N PHE A 79 17.38 -2.04 -34.79
CA PHE A 79 18.33 -3.05 -34.30
C PHE A 79 18.06 -3.50 -32.86
N PRO A 80 17.72 -2.62 -31.89
CA PRO A 80 17.36 -3.05 -30.54
C PRO A 80 16.17 -4.02 -30.53
N VAL A 81 15.12 -3.68 -31.27
CA VAL A 81 13.89 -4.48 -31.40
C VAL A 81 14.19 -5.83 -32.09
N PHE A 82 14.97 -5.82 -33.16
CA PHE A 82 15.40 -7.04 -33.84
C PHE A 82 16.20 -7.97 -32.92
N LYS A 83 17.11 -7.40 -32.13
CA LYS A 83 17.91 -8.15 -31.15
C LYS A 83 17.00 -8.79 -30.10
N GLU A 84 16.02 -8.07 -29.58
CA GLU A 84 15.06 -8.62 -28.62
C GLU A 84 14.22 -9.73 -29.24
N ALA A 85 13.66 -9.53 -30.43
CA ALA A 85 12.93 -10.54 -31.17
C ALA A 85 13.76 -11.83 -31.37
N PHE A 86 15.03 -11.68 -31.75
CA PHE A 86 15.92 -12.83 -31.92
C PHE A 86 16.15 -13.57 -30.60
N THR A 87 16.38 -12.83 -29.50
CA THR A 87 16.59 -13.45 -28.18
C THR A 87 15.34 -14.14 -27.62
N THR A 88 14.13 -13.62 -27.88
CA THR A 88 12.87 -14.24 -27.42
C THR A 88 12.55 -15.49 -28.22
N ILE A 89 12.78 -15.47 -29.53
CA ILE A 89 12.67 -16.65 -30.40
C ILE A 89 13.59 -17.77 -29.94
N LEU A 90 14.86 -17.46 -29.60
CA LEU A 90 15.80 -18.45 -29.06
C LEU A 90 15.36 -19.05 -27.72
N LYS A 91 14.58 -18.31 -26.93
CA LYS A 91 13.99 -18.79 -25.66
C LYS A 91 12.68 -19.58 -25.87
N GLY A 92 12.25 -19.80 -27.11
CA GLY A 92 11.02 -20.51 -27.45
C GLY A 92 9.76 -19.65 -27.45
N GLU A 93 9.88 -18.33 -27.28
CA GLU A 93 8.76 -17.38 -27.34
C GLU A 93 8.72 -16.69 -28.70
N PHE A 94 8.10 -17.33 -29.70
CA PHE A 94 8.03 -16.80 -31.07
C PHE A 94 7.04 -15.63 -31.22
N PHE A 95 5.86 -15.73 -30.59
CA PHE A 95 4.77 -14.76 -30.74
C PHE A 95 4.91 -13.60 -29.74
N THR A 96 5.88 -12.72 -30.00
CA THR A 96 6.10 -11.49 -29.22
C THR A 96 5.85 -10.25 -30.07
N GLU A 97 5.60 -9.10 -29.44
CA GLU A 97 5.46 -7.82 -30.14
C GLU A 97 6.70 -7.48 -30.97
N PHE A 98 7.90 -7.74 -30.44
CA PHE A 98 9.16 -7.54 -31.16
C PHE A 98 9.24 -8.38 -32.43
N THR A 99 8.79 -9.64 -32.37
CA THR A 99 8.70 -10.49 -33.56
C THR A 99 7.71 -9.93 -34.57
N LEU A 100 6.52 -9.51 -34.14
CA LEU A 100 5.50 -8.96 -35.04
C LEU A 100 5.98 -7.68 -35.72
N MET A 101 6.58 -6.76 -34.97
CA MET A 101 7.13 -5.52 -35.51
C MET A 101 8.29 -5.76 -36.47
N THR A 102 9.17 -6.70 -36.14
CA THR A 102 10.28 -7.09 -37.01
C THR A 102 9.77 -7.68 -38.33
N VAL A 103 8.79 -8.60 -38.27
CA VAL A 103 8.17 -9.19 -39.47
C VAL A 103 7.45 -8.12 -40.30
N ALA A 104 6.71 -7.23 -39.66
CA ALA A 104 5.99 -6.17 -40.34
C ALA A 104 6.91 -5.20 -41.10
N THR A 105 7.98 -4.76 -40.44
CA THR A 105 8.91 -3.77 -41.01
C THR A 105 9.82 -4.38 -42.06
N ILE A 106 10.32 -5.62 -41.87
CA ILE A 106 11.01 -6.34 -42.94
C ILE A 106 10.07 -6.56 -44.14
N GLY A 107 8.81 -6.93 -43.88
CA GLY A 107 7.78 -7.04 -44.91
C GLY A 107 7.58 -5.72 -45.68
N ALA A 108 7.51 -4.58 -44.99
CA ALA A 108 7.42 -3.26 -45.61
C ALA A 108 8.60 -2.97 -46.55
N PHE A 109 9.82 -3.27 -46.11
CA PHE A 109 11.02 -3.15 -46.94
C PHE A 109 10.97 -4.06 -48.17
N ILE A 110 10.47 -5.30 -48.04
CA ILE A 110 10.31 -6.21 -49.18
C ILE A 110 9.30 -5.68 -50.20
N LEU A 111 8.25 -4.99 -49.75
CA LEU A 111 7.22 -4.40 -50.61
C LEU A 111 7.65 -3.06 -51.25
N GLY A 112 8.81 -2.52 -50.88
CA GLY A 112 9.30 -1.21 -51.35
C GLY A 112 8.75 -0.01 -50.58
N GLU A 113 8.01 -0.24 -49.49
CA GLU A 113 7.46 0.75 -48.57
C GLU A 113 8.48 1.07 -47.47
N TYR A 114 9.67 1.52 -47.89
CA TYR A 114 10.79 1.82 -46.98
C TYR A 114 10.50 2.94 -45.98
N PRO A 115 9.90 4.09 -46.38
CA PRO A 115 9.56 5.16 -45.44
C PRO A 115 8.65 4.68 -44.31
N GLU A 116 7.68 3.82 -44.62
CA GLU A 116 6.70 3.25 -43.70
C GLU A 116 7.40 2.34 -42.68
N GLY A 117 8.30 1.47 -43.14
CA GLY A 117 9.07 0.58 -42.27
C GLY A 117 9.95 1.34 -41.27
N VAL A 118 10.59 2.44 -41.72
CA VAL A 118 11.37 3.33 -40.85
C VAL A 118 10.46 4.09 -39.89
N ALA A 119 9.34 4.65 -40.39
CA ALA A 119 8.39 5.40 -39.58
C ALA A 119 7.81 4.55 -38.45
N VAL A 120 7.44 3.29 -38.72
CA VAL A 120 6.93 2.35 -37.70
C VAL A 120 7.93 2.17 -36.56
N MET A 121 9.19 1.85 -36.85
CA MET A 121 10.21 1.68 -35.80
C MET A 121 10.54 2.99 -35.08
N LEU A 122 10.56 4.11 -35.81
CA LEU A 122 10.80 5.42 -35.22
C LEU A 122 9.69 5.81 -34.23
N PHE A 123 8.43 5.71 -34.62
CA PHE A 123 7.30 6.04 -33.75
C PHE A 123 7.22 5.10 -32.55
N TYR A 124 7.52 3.81 -32.74
CA TYR A 124 7.64 2.87 -31.63
C TYR A 124 8.74 3.29 -30.67
N ALA A 125 9.97 3.51 -31.15
CA ALA A 125 11.10 3.91 -30.32
C ALA A 125 10.82 5.22 -29.57
N VAL A 126 10.23 6.22 -30.24
CA VAL A 126 9.81 7.47 -29.59
C VAL A 126 8.75 7.18 -28.53
N GLY A 127 7.74 6.37 -28.84
CA GLY A 127 6.70 5.95 -27.90
C GLY A 127 7.30 5.28 -26.66
N GLU A 128 8.22 4.33 -26.85
CA GLU A 128 8.92 3.61 -25.78
C GLU A 128 9.75 4.56 -24.90
N LEU A 129 10.47 5.51 -25.50
CA LEU A 129 11.21 6.54 -24.76
C LEU A 129 10.29 7.37 -23.87
N PHE A 130 9.16 7.84 -24.39
CA PHE A 130 8.17 8.59 -23.61
C PHE A 130 7.53 7.72 -22.52
N GLN A 131 7.23 6.46 -22.82
CA GLN A 131 6.67 5.50 -21.86
C GLN A 131 7.65 5.24 -20.71
N ASN A 132 8.90 4.92 -21.02
CA ASN A 132 9.96 4.67 -20.05
C ASN A 132 10.21 5.91 -19.18
N ALA A 133 10.28 7.10 -19.79
CA ALA A 133 10.40 8.36 -19.05
C ALA A 133 9.20 8.59 -18.12
N ALA A 134 7.98 8.32 -18.57
CA ALA A 134 6.77 8.48 -17.75
C ALA A 134 6.72 7.48 -16.59
N VAL A 135 7.08 6.22 -16.82
CA VAL A 135 7.16 5.17 -15.79
C VAL A 135 8.23 5.51 -14.76
N ASN A 136 9.43 5.89 -15.20
CA ASN A 136 10.53 6.26 -14.30
C ASN A 136 10.17 7.51 -13.50
N ARG A 137 9.58 8.53 -14.12
CA ARG A 137 9.09 9.72 -13.42
C ARG A 137 8.01 9.38 -12.39
N ALA A 138 7.09 8.46 -12.72
CA ALA A 138 6.07 8.03 -11.78
C ALA A 138 6.67 7.26 -10.60
N LYS A 139 7.61 6.34 -10.84
CA LYS A 139 8.36 5.62 -9.79
C LYS A 139 9.16 6.57 -8.92
N ASN A 140 9.89 7.50 -9.51
CA ASN A 140 10.71 8.48 -8.79
C ASN A 140 9.85 9.45 -7.98
N ASN A 141 8.70 9.89 -8.51
CA ASN A 141 7.76 10.68 -7.73
C ASN A 141 7.26 9.87 -6.53
N ILE A 142 6.89 8.60 -6.70
CA ILE A 142 6.48 7.72 -5.59
C ILE A 142 7.61 7.57 -4.57
N LYS A 143 8.85 7.33 -5.02
CA LYS A 143 10.03 7.27 -4.15
C LYS A 143 10.22 8.58 -3.40
N ALA A 144 10.25 9.73 -4.08
CA ALA A 144 10.47 11.05 -3.48
C ALA A 144 9.39 11.49 -2.49
N LEU A 145 8.16 10.97 -2.63
CA LEU A 145 7.09 11.21 -1.65
C LEU A 145 7.31 10.46 -0.33
N LEU A 146 8.15 9.44 -0.35
CA LEU A 146 8.42 8.55 0.77
C LEU A 146 9.85 8.68 1.28
N ASP A 147 10.77 9.07 0.40
CA ASP A 147 12.19 9.26 0.68
C ASP A 147 12.38 10.64 1.33
N VAL A 148 11.91 10.70 2.56
CA VAL A 148 11.99 11.86 3.45
C VAL A 148 13.22 11.71 4.37
N ARG A 149 14.04 10.68 4.16
CA ARG A 149 15.14 10.25 5.03
C ARG A 149 16.18 11.35 5.22
N PRO A 150 16.64 11.59 6.46
CA PRO A 150 17.80 12.44 6.71
C PRO A 150 19.06 11.76 6.20
N GLU A 151 19.96 12.53 5.59
CA GLU A 151 21.27 12.04 5.14
C GLU A 151 22.32 12.08 6.27
N GLU A 152 22.03 12.81 7.34
CA GLU A 152 22.95 13.10 8.43
C GLU A 152 22.25 12.91 9.79
N ALA A 153 23.01 12.45 10.78
CA ALA A 153 22.62 12.35 12.18
C ALA A 153 23.69 12.97 13.08
N ASN A 154 23.30 13.79 14.05
CA ASN A 154 24.21 14.38 15.02
C ASN A 154 24.30 13.47 16.26
N VAL A 155 25.33 12.64 16.35
CA VAL A 155 25.53 11.67 17.45
C VAL A 155 26.47 12.25 18.50
N PHE A 156 26.17 12.03 19.78
CA PHE A 156 27.03 12.41 20.90
C PHE A 156 28.12 11.36 21.12
N ARG A 157 29.37 11.66 20.71
CA ARG A 157 30.55 10.80 20.89
C ARG A 157 31.75 11.64 21.34
N ASN A 158 32.56 11.11 22.25
CA ASN A 158 33.75 11.82 22.78
C ASN A 158 33.42 13.21 23.37
N ASN A 159 32.29 13.30 24.09
CA ASN A 159 31.81 14.53 24.74
C ASN A 159 31.52 15.69 23.77
N GLN A 160 31.29 15.40 22.49
CA GLN A 160 30.93 16.36 21.45
C GLN A 160 29.90 15.74 20.49
N PHE A 161 29.10 16.59 19.83
CA PHE A 161 28.22 16.14 18.75
C PHE A 161 29.00 16.04 17.44
N GLN A 162 28.94 14.88 16.80
CA GLN A 162 29.57 14.60 15.51
C GLN A 162 28.50 14.28 14.48
N THR A 163 28.55 14.95 13.33
CA THR A 163 27.66 14.68 12.20
C THR A 163 28.17 13.45 11.46
N VAL A 164 27.37 12.40 11.45
CA VAL A 164 27.69 11.12 10.81
C VAL A 164 26.53 10.66 9.94
N LYS A 165 26.77 9.67 9.09
CA LYS A 165 25.69 9.02 8.35
C LYS A 165 24.81 8.20 9.29
N PRO A 166 23.47 8.24 9.16
CA PRO A 166 22.55 7.45 9.99
C PRO A 166 22.85 5.95 10.02
N GLU A 167 23.44 5.38 8.96
CA GLU A 167 23.80 3.95 8.90
C GLU A 167 24.91 3.55 9.88
N THR A 168 25.71 4.52 10.35
CA THR A 168 26.87 4.29 11.24
C THR A 168 26.55 4.49 12.72
N VAL A 169 25.30 4.79 13.05
CA VAL A 169 24.84 5.00 14.42
C VAL A 169 24.43 3.66 15.03
N GLU A 170 24.94 3.38 16.22
CA GLU A 170 24.65 2.16 16.96
C GLU A 170 23.48 2.34 17.93
N ILE A 171 22.84 1.22 18.30
CA ILE A 171 21.73 1.22 19.27
C ILE A 171 22.24 1.69 20.63
N GLY A 172 21.49 2.56 21.29
CA GLY A 172 21.80 3.10 22.62
C GLY A 172 22.59 4.41 22.59
N GLU A 173 23.03 4.87 21.41
CA GLU A 173 23.69 6.16 21.26
C GLU A 173 22.71 7.32 21.34
N THR A 174 23.17 8.45 21.87
CA THR A 174 22.38 9.68 21.96
C THR A 174 22.53 10.51 20.69
N ILE A 175 21.42 10.85 20.05
CA ILE A 175 21.35 11.75 18.91
C ILE A 175 20.66 13.06 19.27
N GLN A 176 21.13 14.16 18.70
CA GLN A 176 20.51 15.48 18.81
C GLN A 176 19.73 15.83 17.54
N ILE A 177 18.53 16.37 17.73
CA ILE A 177 17.68 16.85 16.65
C ILE A 177 17.31 18.30 16.94
N LYS A 178 17.67 19.19 16.03
CA LYS A 178 17.35 20.62 16.13
C LYS A 178 15.95 20.91 15.63
N VAL A 179 15.50 22.15 15.83
CA VAL A 179 14.21 22.61 15.33
C VAL A 179 14.22 22.63 13.80
N GLY A 180 13.20 22.05 13.17
CA GLY A 180 13.12 21.89 11.72
C GLY A 180 13.95 20.75 11.16
N GLU A 181 14.70 20.01 11.98
CA GLU A 181 15.37 18.78 11.57
C GLU A 181 14.41 17.59 11.68
N LYS A 182 14.62 16.61 10.81
CA LYS A 182 13.90 15.35 10.82
C LYS A 182 14.67 14.34 11.66
N VAL A 183 13.94 13.47 12.34
CA VAL A 183 14.50 12.41 13.16
C VAL A 183 15.14 11.35 12.25
N PRO A 184 16.45 11.06 12.37
CA PRO A 184 17.14 10.12 11.49
C PRO A 184 16.88 8.65 11.83
N LEU A 185 16.66 8.34 13.12
CA LEU A 185 16.54 6.98 13.64
C LEU A 185 15.50 6.91 14.74
N ASP A 186 14.86 5.74 14.88
CA ASP A 186 13.93 5.47 15.97
C ASP A 186 14.67 5.54 17.32
N GLY A 187 14.02 6.12 18.32
CA GLY A 187 14.61 6.28 19.64
C GLY A 187 13.61 6.59 20.74
N ILE A 188 14.09 6.68 21.98
CA ILE A 188 13.33 7.10 23.15
C ILE A 188 13.70 8.54 23.49
N MET A 189 12.70 9.37 23.77
CA MET A 189 12.89 10.78 24.10
C MET A 189 13.56 10.96 25.48
N LEU A 190 14.73 11.61 25.49
CA LEU A 190 15.45 11.96 26.73
C LEU A 190 15.06 13.34 27.25
N SER A 191 14.70 14.25 26.35
CA SER A 191 14.20 15.59 26.69
C SER A 191 12.77 15.55 27.26
N GLU A 192 12.34 16.60 27.98
CA GLU A 192 11.04 16.59 28.70
C GLU A 192 9.82 16.43 27.78
N SER A 193 9.79 17.11 26.64
CA SER A 193 8.73 17.00 25.62
C SER A 193 9.15 17.67 24.32
N SER A 194 8.48 17.44 23.19
CA SER A 194 8.51 18.33 22.01
C SER A 194 7.33 18.04 21.09
N SER A 195 6.96 19.00 20.24
CA SER A 195 5.98 18.78 19.17
C SER A 195 6.65 18.32 17.87
N PHE A 196 6.07 17.30 17.25
CA PHE A 196 6.54 16.68 16.03
C PHE A 196 5.46 16.68 14.95
N ASN A 197 5.84 17.06 13.73
CA ASN A 197 5.02 16.79 12.57
C ASN A 197 5.25 15.35 12.11
N THR A 198 4.18 14.56 12.10
CA THR A 198 4.20 13.13 11.78
C THR A 198 3.74 12.83 10.35
N ALA A 199 3.45 13.85 9.53
CA ALA A 199 2.83 13.71 8.20
C ALA A 199 3.58 12.76 7.26
N ALA A 200 4.91 12.66 7.37
CA ALA A 200 5.72 11.76 6.56
C ALA A 200 5.45 10.27 6.87
N LEU A 201 5.04 9.95 8.09
CA LEU A 201 4.78 8.58 8.55
C LEU A 201 3.28 8.27 8.63
N THR A 202 2.47 9.24 9.00
CA THR A 202 1.05 9.03 9.30
C THR A 202 0.14 9.62 8.21
N GLY A 203 0.65 10.53 7.39
CA GLY A 203 -0.15 11.35 6.46
C GLY A 203 -0.91 12.49 7.16
N GLU A 204 -0.83 12.63 8.48
CA GLU A 204 -1.59 13.61 9.26
C GLU A 204 -0.82 14.92 9.43
N SER A 205 -1.50 16.05 9.20
CA SER A 205 -0.88 17.38 9.30
C SER A 205 -0.88 17.96 10.71
N LYS A 206 -1.66 17.37 11.65
CA LYS A 206 -1.71 17.84 13.03
C LYS A 206 -0.44 17.36 13.76
N PRO A 207 0.34 18.26 14.37
CA PRO A 207 1.50 17.86 15.16
C PRO A 207 1.09 17.01 16.36
N ASP A 208 1.94 16.04 16.68
CA ASP A 208 1.83 15.21 17.87
C ASP A 208 2.83 15.68 18.93
N THR A 209 2.51 15.52 20.21
CA THR A 209 3.38 15.95 21.32
C THR A 209 3.92 14.74 22.04
N ILE A 210 5.22 14.50 21.92
CA ILE A 210 5.90 13.36 22.53
C ILE A 210 6.64 13.84 23.79
N ARG A 211 6.56 13.06 24.86
CA ARG A 211 7.15 13.34 26.17
C ARG A 211 8.34 12.45 26.46
N LYS A 212 9.10 12.80 27.49
CA LYS A 212 10.22 12.00 28.00
C LYS A 212 9.82 10.55 28.26
N GLY A 213 10.65 9.62 27.80
CA GLY A 213 10.41 8.18 27.93
C GLY A 213 9.50 7.59 26.86
N GLU A 214 8.84 8.42 26.03
CA GLU A 214 8.05 7.94 24.90
C GLU A 214 8.91 7.77 23.65
N THR A 215 8.41 6.95 22.72
CA THR A 215 9.11 6.59 21.48
C THR A 215 8.94 7.68 20.43
N VAL A 216 10.04 8.06 19.79
CA VAL A 216 10.09 8.96 18.63
C VAL A 216 10.58 8.17 17.43
N LEU A 217 9.92 8.32 16.28
CA LEU A 217 10.17 7.52 15.09
C LEU A 217 10.98 8.30 14.04
N ALA A 218 11.80 7.57 13.27
CA ALA A 218 12.54 8.13 12.15
C ALA A 218 11.57 8.76 11.12
N GLY A 219 11.90 9.95 10.62
CA GLY A 219 11.11 10.69 9.64
C GLY A 219 10.18 11.76 10.23
N MET A 220 9.92 11.74 11.54
CA MET A 220 9.20 12.83 12.21
C MET A 220 9.99 14.15 12.13
N LEU A 221 9.31 15.28 11.97
CA LEU A 221 9.93 16.60 11.92
C LEU A 221 9.75 17.33 13.26
N ASN A 222 10.83 17.70 13.91
CA ASN A 222 10.80 18.42 15.17
C ASN A 222 10.42 19.91 14.97
N LEU A 223 9.47 20.44 15.75
CA LEU A 223 8.89 21.77 15.51
C LEU A 223 9.27 22.85 16.53
N GLU A 224 9.62 22.48 17.76
CA GLU A 224 9.67 23.45 18.87
C GLU A 224 11.07 23.76 19.39
N LYS A 225 11.80 22.74 19.89
CA LYS A 225 13.07 22.94 20.60
C LYS A 225 14.08 21.84 20.28
N VAL A 226 15.35 22.09 20.57
CA VAL A 226 16.40 21.06 20.43
C VAL A 226 16.13 19.93 21.41
N ILE A 227 16.19 18.71 20.91
CA ILE A 227 15.91 17.50 21.67
C ILE A 227 17.04 16.49 21.54
N GLU A 228 17.09 15.59 22.51
CA GLU A 228 17.98 14.44 22.53
C GLU A 228 17.17 13.16 22.60
N LEU A 229 17.54 12.17 21.78
CA LEU A 229 16.93 10.84 21.74
C LEU A 229 18.00 9.79 21.95
N GLN A 230 17.66 8.72 22.66
CA GLN A 230 18.48 7.51 22.68
C GLN A 230 17.99 6.56 21.58
N THR A 231 18.87 6.19 20.65
CA THR A 231 18.52 5.28 19.55
C THR A 231 18.13 3.89 20.05
N THR A 232 17.10 3.30 19.46
CA THR A 232 16.59 1.97 19.82
C THR A 232 16.77 0.93 18.71
N LYS A 233 16.93 1.38 17.45
CA LYS A 233 17.06 0.51 16.28
C LYS A 233 18.19 0.95 15.37
N LYS A 234 18.71 0.01 14.58
CA LYS A 234 19.61 0.31 13.45
C LYS A 234 18.84 0.99 12.32
N PHE A 235 19.56 1.64 11.41
CA PHE A 235 18.98 2.35 10.27
C PHE A 235 18.09 1.45 9.40
N GLU A 236 18.54 0.25 9.07
CA GLU A 236 17.79 -0.73 8.25
C GLU A 236 16.48 -1.16 8.90
N ASP A 237 16.43 -1.19 10.23
CA ASP A 237 15.27 -1.61 11.02
C ASP A 237 14.36 -0.45 11.44
N SER A 238 14.71 0.80 11.08
CA SER A 238 13.93 1.99 11.43
C SER A 238 12.54 1.96 10.80
N SER A 239 11.55 2.63 11.43
CA SER A 239 10.19 2.74 10.91
C SER A 239 10.15 3.16 9.45
N LEU A 240 10.91 4.21 9.11
CA LEU A 240 10.94 4.80 7.78
C LEU A 240 11.59 3.86 6.75
N ALA A 241 12.67 3.15 7.12
CA ALA A 241 13.31 2.17 6.26
C ALA A 241 12.37 0.99 5.97
N LYS A 242 11.70 0.44 6.99
CA LYS A 242 10.68 -0.61 6.81
C LYS A 242 9.53 -0.16 5.90
N ILE A 243 9.04 1.08 6.05
CA ILE A 243 7.99 1.65 5.18
C ILE A 243 8.46 1.67 3.72
N LEU A 244 9.66 2.17 3.47
CA LEU A 244 10.23 2.24 2.13
C LEU A 244 10.42 0.87 1.50
N GLN A 245 10.95 -0.08 2.27
CA GLN A 245 11.10 -1.46 1.82
C GLN A 245 9.75 -2.09 1.48
N MET A 246 8.74 -1.96 2.35
CA MET A 246 7.40 -2.48 2.10
C MET A 246 6.79 -1.91 0.81
N VAL A 247 6.94 -0.61 0.56
CA VAL A 247 6.42 0.01 -0.68
C VAL A 247 7.17 -0.48 -1.92
N GLN A 248 8.49 -0.67 -1.84
CA GLN A 248 9.28 -1.21 -2.94
C GLN A 248 8.93 -2.68 -3.23
N GLU A 249 8.82 -3.49 -2.18
CA GLU A 249 8.47 -4.91 -2.27
C GLU A 249 7.02 -5.14 -2.73
N ALA A 250 6.11 -4.19 -2.47
CA ALA A 250 4.73 -4.27 -2.93
C ALA A 250 4.58 -4.40 -4.46
N SER A 251 5.60 -3.99 -5.21
CA SER A 251 5.67 -4.19 -6.66
C SER A 251 5.91 -5.64 -7.09
N SER A 252 6.49 -6.46 -6.21
CA SER A 252 6.81 -7.87 -6.50
C SER A 252 5.56 -8.75 -6.51
N ARG A 253 4.59 -8.44 -5.63
CA ARG A 253 3.29 -9.13 -5.55
C ARG A 253 2.29 -8.53 -6.53
N LYS A 254 2.28 -9.08 -7.74
CA LYS A 254 1.50 -8.60 -8.89
C LYS A 254 0.00 -8.86 -8.77
N ALA A 255 -0.80 -7.89 -9.23
CA ALA A 255 -2.26 -7.97 -9.20
C ALA A 255 -2.79 -9.06 -10.13
N LYS A 256 -3.96 -9.64 -9.79
CA LYS A 256 -4.62 -10.64 -10.64
C LYS A 256 -4.89 -10.09 -12.04
N THR A 257 -5.26 -8.80 -12.13
CA THR A 257 -5.47 -8.13 -13.42
C THR A 257 -4.18 -7.99 -14.22
N GLU A 258 -3.06 -7.66 -13.59
CA GLU A 258 -1.75 -7.61 -14.27
C GLU A 258 -1.33 -8.99 -14.79
N LEU A 259 -1.49 -10.04 -13.98
CA LEU A 259 -1.19 -11.41 -14.37
C LEU A 259 -2.10 -11.90 -15.50
N PHE A 260 -3.39 -11.52 -15.47
CA PHE A 260 -4.34 -11.83 -16.54
C PHE A 260 -3.89 -11.24 -17.86
N ILE A 261 -3.40 -9.99 -17.86
CA ILE A 261 -2.98 -9.29 -19.09
C ILE A 261 -1.74 -9.93 -19.69
N ARG A 262 -0.80 -10.39 -18.86
CA ARG A 262 0.35 -11.19 -19.33
C ARG A 262 -0.09 -12.51 -19.97
N LYS A 263 -1.06 -13.21 -19.38
CA LYS A 263 -1.63 -14.44 -19.95
C LYS A 263 -2.40 -14.17 -21.23
N PHE A 264 -3.17 -13.08 -21.25
CA PHE A 264 -3.92 -12.62 -22.41
C PHE A 264 -2.98 -12.38 -23.59
N ALA A 265 -1.89 -11.63 -23.39
CA ALA A 265 -0.91 -11.38 -24.46
C ALA A 265 -0.36 -12.68 -25.08
N LYS A 266 -0.06 -13.70 -24.26
CA LYS A 266 0.42 -15.01 -24.76
C LYS A 266 -0.59 -15.76 -25.64
N VAL A 267 -1.88 -15.53 -25.44
CA VAL A 267 -2.95 -16.16 -26.25
C VAL A 267 -3.35 -15.27 -27.44
N TYR A 268 -3.38 -13.96 -27.23
CA TYR A 268 -3.79 -12.97 -28.21
C TYR A 268 -2.81 -12.84 -29.38
N THR A 269 -1.50 -12.81 -29.11
CA THR A 269 -0.49 -12.60 -30.16
C THR A 269 -0.48 -13.70 -31.24
N PRO A 270 -0.54 -15.00 -30.90
CA PRO A 270 -0.71 -16.06 -31.90
C PRO A 270 -2.00 -15.92 -32.72
N ILE A 271 -3.13 -15.60 -32.08
CA ILE A 271 -4.42 -15.44 -32.77
C ILE A 271 -4.32 -14.33 -33.80
N VAL A 272 -3.80 -13.18 -33.40
CA VAL A 272 -3.57 -12.03 -34.30
C VAL A 272 -2.66 -12.41 -35.47
N PHE A 273 -1.58 -13.14 -35.20
CA PHE A 273 -0.65 -13.54 -36.25
C PHE A 273 -1.35 -14.39 -37.32
N PHE A 274 -2.11 -15.40 -36.91
CA PHE A 274 -2.87 -16.23 -37.84
C PHE A 274 -4.00 -15.45 -38.53
N LEU A 275 -4.63 -14.49 -37.84
CA LEU A 275 -5.60 -13.58 -38.46
C LEU A 275 -4.94 -12.70 -39.52
N ALA A 276 -3.72 -12.20 -39.31
CA ALA A 276 -2.99 -11.45 -40.33
C ALA A 276 -2.65 -12.32 -41.55
N VAL A 277 -2.23 -13.56 -41.33
CA VAL A 277 -2.05 -14.54 -42.41
C VAL A 277 -3.37 -14.77 -43.15
N ALA A 278 -4.49 -14.88 -42.44
CA ALA A 278 -5.81 -14.97 -43.05
C ALA A 278 -6.17 -13.71 -43.84
N VAL A 279 -5.88 -12.50 -43.34
CA VAL A 279 -6.08 -11.23 -44.07
C VAL A 279 -5.26 -11.22 -45.36
N ALA A 280 -4.04 -11.75 -45.37
CA ALA A 280 -3.23 -11.83 -46.57
C ALA A 280 -3.83 -12.81 -47.61
N PHE A 281 -4.23 -14.02 -47.21
CA PHE A 281 -4.53 -15.10 -48.15
C PHE A 281 -6.00 -15.44 -48.35
N LEU A 282 -6.88 -15.22 -47.36
CA LEU A 282 -8.30 -15.56 -47.45
C LEU A 282 -9.06 -14.78 -48.54
N PRO A 283 -8.79 -13.47 -48.77
CA PRO A 283 -9.47 -12.69 -49.81
C PRO A 283 -9.23 -13.22 -51.23
N TYR A 284 -8.18 -14.00 -51.46
CA TYR A 284 -7.91 -14.66 -52.74
C TYR A 284 -9.11 -15.50 -53.25
N PHE A 285 -9.92 -16.04 -52.35
CA PHE A 285 -11.07 -16.87 -52.71
C PHE A 285 -12.36 -16.09 -53.04
N PHE A 286 -12.43 -14.79 -52.69
CA PHE A 286 -13.68 -14.02 -52.74
C PHE A 286 -13.56 -12.68 -53.49
N VAL A 287 -12.34 -12.18 -53.70
CA VAL A 287 -12.08 -10.89 -54.35
C VAL A 287 -11.62 -11.14 -55.78
N GLU A 288 -12.40 -10.68 -56.76
CA GLU A 288 -12.14 -10.91 -58.19
C GLU A 288 -10.80 -10.30 -58.66
N ASN A 289 -10.42 -9.11 -58.14
CA ASN A 289 -9.16 -8.42 -58.46
C ASN A 289 -8.18 -8.48 -57.29
N TYR A 290 -7.74 -9.69 -56.94
CA TYR A 290 -6.80 -9.88 -55.84
C TYR A 290 -5.37 -9.43 -56.20
N ASP A 291 -4.86 -8.42 -55.49
CA ASP A 291 -3.45 -8.03 -55.51
C ASP A 291 -2.73 -8.56 -54.25
N LEU A 292 -1.82 -9.52 -54.45
CA LEU A 292 -1.02 -10.11 -53.38
C LEU A 292 -0.20 -9.06 -52.62
N LYS A 293 0.34 -8.06 -53.31
CA LYS A 293 1.17 -7.01 -52.69
C LYS A 293 0.32 -6.19 -51.73
N GLU A 294 -0.89 -5.81 -52.15
CA GLU A 294 -1.82 -5.01 -51.36
C GLU A 294 -2.34 -5.77 -50.13
N TRP A 295 -2.72 -7.04 -50.29
CA TRP A 295 -3.23 -7.84 -49.18
C TRP A 295 -2.14 -8.23 -48.17
N ILE A 296 -0.90 -8.47 -48.62
CA ILE A 296 0.25 -8.59 -47.71
C ILE A 296 0.47 -7.26 -46.97
N TYR A 297 0.44 -6.12 -47.66
CA TYR A 297 0.58 -4.81 -47.03
C TYR A 297 -0.48 -4.58 -45.93
N ARG A 298 -1.76 -4.90 -46.21
CA ARG A 298 -2.86 -4.85 -45.22
C ARG A 298 -2.62 -5.81 -44.04
N ALA A 299 -2.08 -7.00 -44.28
CA ALA A 299 -1.72 -7.93 -43.22
C ALA A 299 -0.59 -7.41 -42.33
N LEU A 300 0.43 -6.77 -42.91
CA LEU A 300 1.51 -6.14 -42.14
C LEU A 300 0.98 -4.97 -41.29
N ILE A 301 0.09 -4.13 -41.84
CA ILE A 301 -0.62 -3.09 -41.07
C ILE A 301 -1.38 -3.72 -39.90
N PHE A 302 -2.13 -4.80 -40.16
CA PHE A 302 -2.89 -5.51 -39.12
C PHE A 302 -1.99 -6.04 -37.98
N LEU A 303 -0.82 -6.60 -38.32
CA LEU A 303 0.15 -7.07 -37.33
C LEU A 303 0.66 -5.94 -36.43
N VAL A 304 0.98 -4.79 -37.01
CA VAL A 304 1.48 -3.61 -36.28
C VAL A 304 0.42 -3.06 -35.34
N ILE A 305 -0.81 -2.83 -35.83
CA ILE A 305 -1.93 -2.28 -35.02
C ILE A 305 -2.23 -3.17 -33.80
N SER A 306 -2.02 -4.47 -33.96
CA SER A 306 -2.44 -5.41 -32.94
C SER A 306 -1.60 -5.35 -31.65
N CYS A 307 -0.39 -4.77 -31.63
CA CYS A 307 0.47 -4.77 -30.43
C CYS A 307 -0.27 -4.27 -29.17
N PRO A 308 -0.47 -5.08 -28.12
CA PRO A 308 -1.11 -4.65 -26.86
C PRO A 308 -0.21 -3.79 -25.97
N CYS A 309 0.68 -2.99 -26.57
CA CYS A 309 1.70 -2.18 -25.93
C CYS A 309 1.10 -1.25 -24.84
N ALA A 310 0.04 -0.50 -25.17
CA ALA A 310 -0.65 0.40 -24.23
C ALA A 310 -1.19 -0.30 -22.96
N LEU A 311 -1.66 -1.53 -23.11
CA LEU A 311 -2.31 -2.30 -22.07
C LEU A 311 -1.31 -2.86 -21.06
N VAL A 312 -0.19 -3.38 -21.58
CA VAL A 312 0.85 -4.06 -20.79
C VAL A 312 1.51 -3.08 -19.81
N ILE A 313 1.68 -1.82 -20.20
CA ILE A 313 2.40 -0.81 -19.40
C ILE A 313 1.45 -0.02 -18.49
N SER A 314 0.27 0.35 -18.98
CA SER A 314 -0.63 1.26 -18.23
C SER A 314 -1.23 0.63 -16.97
N ILE A 315 -1.37 -0.69 -16.94
CA ILE A 315 -1.99 -1.41 -15.81
C ILE A 315 -1.07 -1.46 -14.58
N PRO A 316 0.18 -1.95 -14.67
CA PRO A 316 1.14 -1.84 -13.56
C PRO A 316 1.27 -0.41 -13.05
N LEU A 317 1.35 0.57 -13.97
CA LEU A 317 1.46 1.99 -13.61
C LEU A 317 0.24 2.49 -12.82
N GLY A 318 -0.97 2.05 -13.19
CA GLY A 318 -2.19 2.35 -12.44
C GLY A 318 -2.13 1.82 -11.00
N TYR A 319 -1.66 0.59 -10.80
CA TYR A 319 -1.48 0.03 -9.45
C TYR A 319 -0.40 0.75 -8.66
N PHE A 320 0.75 1.07 -9.26
CA PHE A 320 1.78 1.88 -8.62
C PHE A 320 1.25 3.25 -8.19
N GLY A 321 0.46 3.90 -9.05
CA GLY A 321 -0.24 5.13 -8.69
C GLY A 321 -1.16 4.97 -7.49
N GLY A 322 -1.91 3.86 -7.42
CA GLY A 322 -2.78 3.52 -6.29
C GLY A 322 -2.01 3.30 -4.99
N ILE A 323 -0.88 2.56 -5.02
CA ILE A 323 -0.01 2.35 -3.87
C ILE A 323 0.57 3.68 -3.38
N GLY A 324 1.06 4.52 -4.30
CA GLY A 324 1.58 5.85 -3.95
C GLY A 324 0.50 6.76 -3.35
N ALA A 325 -0.72 6.71 -3.86
CA ALA A 325 -1.85 7.46 -3.29
C ALA A 325 -2.24 6.96 -1.90
N ALA A 326 -2.24 5.64 -1.68
CA ALA A 326 -2.49 5.04 -0.37
C ALA A 326 -1.42 5.45 0.65
N SER A 327 -0.15 5.36 0.28
CA SER A 327 0.96 5.66 1.17
C SER A 327 0.94 7.11 1.65
N ARG A 328 0.59 8.07 0.78
CA ARG A 328 0.40 9.48 1.17
C ARG A 328 -0.74 9.70 2.18
N ASN A 329 -1.69 8.77 2.24
CA ASN A 329 -2.83 8.84 3.15
C ASN A 329 -2.63 8.01 4.43
N GLY A 330 -1.40 7.53 4.68
CA GLY A 330 -1.09 6.72 5.86
C GLY A 330 -1.44 5.24 5.72
N ILE A 331 -1.58 4.73 4.48
CA ILE A 331 -2.05 3.37 4.19
C ILE A 331 -1.03 2.64 3.33
N LEU A 332 -0.46 1.57 3.83
CA LEU A 332 0.55 0.77 3.14
C LEU A 332 -0.05 -0.53 2.64
N PHE A 333 0.08 -0.78 1.33
CA PHE A 333 -0.26 -2.05 0.73
C PHE A 333 1.02 -2.83 0.48
N LYS A 334 1.14 -4.07 0.98
CA LYS A 334 2.29 -4.95 0.70
C LYS A 334 2.26 -5.61 -0.69
N GLY A 335 1.28 -5.25 -1.51
CA GLY A 335 1.10 -5.88 -2.81
C GLY A 335 -0.01 -5.23 -3.63
N SER A 336 0.22 -5.14 -4.94
CA SER A 336 -0.80 -4.64 -5.89
C SER A 336 -2.02 -5.57 -5.98
N ASN A 337 -1.87 -6.86 -5.66
CA ASN A 337 -2.98 -7.81 -5.54
C ASN A 337 -3.99 -7.41 -4.44
N PHE A 338 -3.51 -6.84 -3.34
CA PHE A 338 -4.36 -6.42 -2.24
C PHE A 338 -5.17 -5.17 -2.58
N LEU A 339 -4.68 -4.28 -3.43
CA LEU A 339 -5.51 -3.18 -3.99
C LEU A 339 -6.68 -3.72 -4.81
N ASP A 340 -6.45 -4.75 -5.62
CA ASP A 340 -7.47 -5.40 -6.44
C ASP A 340 -8.52 -6.13 -5.59
N LEU A 341 -8.10 -6.73 -4.47
CA LEU A 341 -8.98 -7.36 -3.49
C LEU A 341 -9.75 -6.30 -2.68
N MET A 342 -9.08 -5.21 -2.27
CA MET A 342 -9.69 -4.12 -1.49
C MET A 342 -10.84 -3.46 -2.27
N ALA A 343 -10.70 -3.38 -3.59
CA ALA A 343 -11.77 -2.90 -4.47
C ALA A 343 -13.05 -3.76 -4.42
N LYS A 344 -12.93 -5.04 -4.06
CA LYS A 344 -14.01 -6.03 -4.01
C LYS A 344 -14.56 -6.29 -2.61
N VAL A 345 -13.91 -5.75 -1.57
CA VAL A 345 -14.35 -5.93 -0.18
C VAL A 345 -15.81 -5.49 -0.05
N ASN A 346 -16.60 -6.40 0.50
CA ASN A 346 -18.00 -6.20 0.83
C ASN A 346 -18.32 -6.53 2.29
N THR A 347 -17.44 -7.27 2.97
CA THR A 347 -17.58 -7.65 4.37
C THR A 347 -16.35 -7.19 5.12
N VAL A 348 -16.55 -6.37 6.16
CA VAL A 348 -15.47 -5.89 7.03
C VAL A 348 -15.72 -6.43 8.44
N VAL A 349 -14.76 -7.17 8.97
CA VAL A 349 -14.76 -7.71 10.32
C VAL A 349 -13.70 -6.95 11.11
N MET A 350 -14.07 -6.38 12.25
CA MET A 350 -13.17 -5.57 13.07
C MET A 350 -13.08 -6.18 14.46
N ASP A 351 -11.87 -6.21 15.02
CA ASP A 351 -11.72 -6.34 16.45
C ASP A 351 -12.29 -5.10 17.17
N LYS A 352 -12.64 -5.24 18.45
CA LYS A 352 -13.12 -4.11 19.26
C LYS A 352 -11.94 -3.34 19.84
N THR A 353 -11.12 -3.99 20.65
CA THR A 353 -10.13 -3.37 21.53
C THR A 353 -8.93 -2.90 20.72
N GLY A 354 -8.48 -1.66 20.92
CA GLY A 354 -7.38 -1.08 20.15
C GLY A 354 -7.70 -0.81 18.67
N THR A 355 -8.81 -1.34 18.15
CA THR A 355 -9.24 -1.16 16.76
C THR A 355 -10.32 -0.08 16.68
N LEU A 356 -11.52 -0.34 17.22
CA LEU A 356 -12.64 0.60 17.22
C LEU A 356 -12.70 1.47 18.48
N THR A 357 -11.98 1.04 19.51
CA THR A 357 -11.78 1.73 20.78
C THR A 357 -10.30 2.03 20.98
N GLU A 358 -9.99 2.99 21.85
CA GLU A 358 -8.63 3.41 22.15
C GLU A 358 -7.81 2.32 22.87
N GLY A 359 -8.47 1.28 23.42
CA GLY A 359 -7.80 0.25 24.21
C GLY A 359 -7.33 0.75 25.59
N VAL A 360 -7.70 1.98 25.95
CA VAL A 360 -7.41 2.61 27.23
C VAL A 360 -8.72 2.82 27.98
N PHE A 361 -8.79 2.27 29.18
CA PHE A 361 -9.96 2.47 30.05
C PHE A 361 -10.01 3.91 30.56
N LYS A 362 -11.18 4.53 30.48
CA LYS A 362 -11.45 5.84 31.09
C LYS A 362 -12.65 5.78 32.02
N VAL A 363 -12.60 6.62 33.05
CA VAL A 363 -13.72 6.86 33.95
C VAL A 363 -14.82 7.59 33.19
N GLN A 364 -15.96 6.91 32.98
CA GLN A 364 -17.11 7.44 32.26
C GLN A 364 -18.07 8.16 33.20
N LYS A 365 -18.34 7.55 34.36
CA LYS A 365 -19.32 8.05 35.32
C LYS A 365 -18.88 7.71 36.74
N ILE A 366 -19.12 8.65 37.65
CA ILE A 366 -18.88 8.49 39.08
C ILE A 366 -20.20 8.76 39.78
N GLU A 367 -20.71 7.77 40.51
CA GLU A 367 -21.92 7.87 41.31
C GLU A 367 -21.53 7.71 42.78
N ILE A 368 -21.84 8.73 43.59
CA ILE A 368 -21.40 8.80 44.99
C ILE A 368 -22.62 8.82 45.89
N ASN A 369 -22.52 8.10 47.00
CA ASN A 369 -23.54 8.04 48.03
C ASN A 369 -23.03 8.71 49.31
N ASN A 370 -23.69 9.79 49.74
CA ASN A 370 -23.46 10.45 51.03
C ASN A 370 -22.00 10.82 51.36
N LEU A 371 -21.19 11.17 50.36
CA LEU A 371 -19.79 11.61 50.50
C LEU A 371 -19.46 12.75 49.55
N ASP A 372 -18.46 13.56 49.92
CA ASP A 372 -17.90 14.54 49.01
C ASP A 372 -17.14 13.86 47.86
N LYS A 373 -17.25 14.42 46.65
CA LYS A 373 -16.65 13.83 45.45
C LYS A 373 -15.13 13.78 45.50
N LEU A 374 -14.47 14.81 46.05
CA LEU A 374 -13.02 14.82 46.17
C LEU A 374 -12.56 13.85 47.25
N GLU A 375 -13.28 13.77 48.37
CA GLU A 375 -12.97 12.82 49.43
C GLU A 375 -13.08 11.36 48.94
N PHE A 376 -14.17 11.04 48.23
CA PHE A 376 -14.37 9.73 47.60
C PHE A 376 -13.23 9.37 46.64
N LEU A 377 -12.91 10.26 45.70
CA LEU A 377 -11.84 10.02 44.72
C LEU A 377 -10.47 9.90 45.36
N ASN A 378 -10.18 10.67 46.42
CA ASN A 378 -8.93 10.57 47.15
C ASN A 378 -8.75 9.20 47.82
N TYR A 379 -9.82 8.64 48.38
CA TYR A 379 -9.79 7.31 48.99
C TYR A 379 -9.59 6.21 47.94
N VAL A 380 -10.37 6.23 46.86
CA VAL A 380 -10.30 5.20 45.82
C VAL A 380 -8.93 5.22 45.14
N SER A 381 -8.46 6.40 44.75
CA SER A 381 -7.20 6.54 44.02
C SER A 381 -5.99 6.22 44.89
N ALA A 382 -6.04 6.50 46.20
CA ALA A 382 -4.98 6.12 47.13
C ALA A 382 -4.85 4.60 47.30
N LEU A 383 -5.97 3.86 47.24
CA LEU A 383 -5.93 2.41 47.28
C LEU A 383 -5.50 1.82 45.92
N GLU A 384 -6.11 2.28 44.82
CA GLU A 384 -5.85 1.81 43.45
C GLU A 384 -4.44 2.15 42.94
N ALA A 385 -3.76 3.16 43.51
CA ALA A 385 -2.36 3.47 43.19
C ALA A 385 -1.37 2.32 43.46
N ASN A 386 -1.80 1.30 44.20
CA ASN A 386 -1.00 0.13 44.55
C ASN A 386 -1.28 -1.07 43.63
N SER A 387 -2.17 -0.93 42.64
CA SER A 387 -2.54 -1.99 41.70
C SER A 387 -1.98 -1.72 40.31
N THR A 388 -1.50 -2.77 39.66
CA THR A 388 -1.04 -2.73 38.27
C THR A 388 -2.18 -2.97 37.27
N HIS A 389 -3.42 -3.11 37.74
CA HIS A 389 -4.56 -3.40 36.87
C HIS A 389 -4.92 -2.18 36.00
N PRO A 390 -5.23 -2.35 34.69
CA PRO A 390 -5.56 -1.22 33.80
C PRO A 390 -6.71 -0.32 34.30
N ILE A 391 -7.71 -0.92 34.95
CA ILE A 391 -8.83 -0.20 35.58
C ILE A 391 -8.35 0.67 36.75
N ALA A 392 -7.41 0.17 37.56
CA ALA A 392 -6.84 0.92 38.67
C ALA A 392 -6.05 2.14 38.16
N GLN A 393 -5.21 1.91 37.14
CA GLN A 393 -4.45 2.97 36.47
C GLN A 393 -5.37 4.03 35.87
N ALA A 394 -6.51 3.65 35.28
CA ALA A 394 -7.50 4.58 34.75
C ALA A 394 -8.10 5.48 35.83
N ILE A 395 -8.35 4.95 37.04
CA ILE A 395 -8.86 5.74 38.18
C ILE A 395 -7.79 6.71 38.66
N VAL A 396 -6.56 6.25 38.86
CA VAL A 396 -5.45 7.10 39.32
C VAL A 396 -5.08 8.18 38.30
N ALA A 397 -5.15 7.87 37.01
CA ALA A 397 -4.96 8.84 35.95
C ALA A 397 -6.07 9.89 35.91
N HIS A 398 -7.30 9.53 36.28
CA HIS A 398 -8.41 10.47 36.39
C HIS A 398 -8.27 11.41 37.58
N HIS A 399 -7.74 10.91 38.71
CA HIS A 399 -7.51 11.70 39.91
C HIS A 399 -6.33 11.15 40.72
N ALA A 400 -5.27 11.93 40.87
CA ALA A 400 -4.14 11.57 41.72
C ALA A 400 -4.41 11.97 43.18
N SER A 401 -4.22 11.03 44.10
CA SER A 401 -4.35 11.28 45.55
C SER A 401 -2.99 11.39 46.22
N ASN A 402 -2.90 12.24 47.24
CA ASN A 402 -1.74 12.33 48.13
C ASN A 402 -1.90 11.49 49.41
N LEU A 403 -3.04 10.84 49.59
CA LEU A 403 -3.28 9.97 50.74
C LEU A 403 -2.50 8.66 50.58
N LYS A 404 -2.04 8.11 51.70
CA LYS A 404 -1.39 6.79 51.74
C LYS A 404 -2.38 5.77 52.29
N ALA A 405 -2.47 4.63 51.61
CA ALA A 405 -3.16 3.46 52.11
C ALA A 405 -2.19 2.59 52.93
N GLU A 406 -2.67 2.10 54.06
CA GLU A 406 -1.99 1.18 54.97
C GLU A 406 -2.73 -0.17 54.95
N ASN A 407 -2.07 -1.25 55.39
CA ASN A 407 -2.66 -2.59 55.51
C ASN A 407 -3.39 -3.08 54.25
N ILE A 408 -2.78 -2.87 53.07
CA ILE A 408 -3.37 -3.20 51.78
C ILE A 408 -3.36 -4.72 51.57
N GLU A 409 -4.51 -5.27 51.21
CA GLU A 409 -4.71 -6.67 50.86
C GLU A 409 -5.36 -6.74 49.47
N GLU A 410 -4.65 -7.34 48.52
CA GLU A 410 -5.20 -7.64 47.20
C GLU A 410 -5.91 -9.00 47.22
N ILE A 411 -7.19 -9.00 46.87
CA ILE A 411 -8.04 -10.19 46.83
C ILE A 411 -8.26 -10.54 45.37
N SER A 412 -7.48 -11.50 44.87
CA SER A 412 -7.46 -11.89 43.46
C SER A 412 -8.86 -12.14 42.90
N GLY A 413 -9.15 -11.50 41.76
CA GLY A 413 -10.44 -11.59 41.07
C GLY A 413 -11.61 -10.86 41.75
N HIS A 414 -11.37 -10.14 42.85
CA HIS A 414 -12.39 -9.41 43.61
C HIS A 414 -12.06 -7.91 43.69
N GLY A 415 -10.85 -7.54 44.13
CA GLY A 415 -10.42 -6.15 44.27
C GLY A 415 -9.44 -5.96 45.43
N LEU A 416 -9.37 -4.74 45.96
CA LEU A 416 -8.46 -4.32 47.02
C LEU A 416 -9.23 -4.01 48.31
N LYS A 417 -8.55 -4.24 49.43
CA LYS A 417 -8.93 -3.79 50.77
C LYS A 417 -7.76 -3.01 51.35
N GLY A 418 -8.01 -1.94 52.08
CA GLY A 418 -6.97 -1.26 52.85
C GLY A 418 -7.53 -0.30 53.88
N GLU A 419 -6.65 0.37 54.59
CA GLU A 419 -6.99 1.39 55.58
C GLU A 419 -6.42 2.73 55.17
N ILE A 420 -7.25 3.78 55.18
CA ILE A 420 -6.83 5.16 54.89
C ILE A 420 -7.40 6.05 55.99
N ASN A 421 -6.54 6.82 56.67
CA ASN A 421 -6.92 7.67 57.80
C ASN A 421 -7.72 6.93 58.90
N GLY A 422 -7.39 5.65 59.15
CA GLY A 422 -8.07 4.80 60.14
C GLY A 422 -9.43 4.24 59.70
N LYS A 423 -9.88 4.52 58.46
CA LYS A 423 -11.12 3.94 57.89
C LYS A 423 -10.78 2.76 57.00
N THR A 424 -11.54 1.67 57.13
CA THR A 424 -11.42 0.51 56.22
C THR A 424 -12.15 0.80 54.91
N ILE A 425 -11.45 0.61 53.79
CA ILE A 425 -11.95 0.88 52.44
C ILE A 425 -11.83 -0.38 51.57
N TRP A 426 -12.88 -0.63 50.80
CA TRP A 426 -13.02 -1.73 49.87
C TRP A 426 -13.24 -1.17 48.47
N VAL A 427 -12.44 -1.60 47.50
CA VAL A 427 -12.53 -1.16 46.10
C VAL A 427 -12.47 -2.40 45.21
N GLY A 428 -13.54 -2.69 44.47
CA GLY A 428 -13.56 -3.88 43.62
C GLY A 428 -14.89 -4.16 42.95
N ASN A 429 -15.11 -5.40 42.54
CA ASN A 429 -16.37 -5.82 41.92
C ASN A 429 -17.43 -6.23 42.97
N GLY A 430 -18.67 -6.46 42.53
CA GLY A 430 -19.76 -6.87 43.44
C GLY A 430 -19.51 -8.18 44.20
N LYS A 431 -18.63 -9.06 43.71
CA LYS A 431 -18.24 -10.28 44.45
C LYS A 431 -17.43 -9.94 45.70
N LEU A 432 -16.62 -8.88 45.68
CA LEU A 432 -15.87 -8.41 46.84
C LEU A 432 -16.82 -8.02 47.97
N LEU A 433 -17.79 -7.15 47.68
CA LEU A 433 -18.74 -6.67 48.69
C LEU A 433 -19.61 -7.81 49.23
N LYS A 434 -20.09 -8.71 48.36
CA LYS A 434 -20.83 -9.92 48.78
C LYS A 434 -20.01 -10.82 49.70
N LYS A 435 -18.70 -10.99 49.44
CA LYS A 435 -17.80 -11.81 50.27
C LYS A 435 -17.68 -11.27 51.69
N PHE A 436 -17.76 -9.96 51.89
CA PHE A 436 -17.66 -9.31 53.19
C PHE A 436 -19.01 -8.86 53.77
N GLY A 437 -20.13 -9.28 53.16
CA GLY A 437 -21.48 -8.98 53.66
C GLY A 437 -21.87 -7.50 53.57
N ILE A 438 -21.28 -6.74 52.65
CA ILE A 438 -21.57 -5.32 52.46
C ILE A 438 -22.74 -5.18 51.48
N GLU A 439 -23.83 -4.55 51.91
CA GLU A 439 -24.99 -4.27 51.07
C GLU A 439 -24.71 -3.12 50.09
N TYR A 440 -25.15 -3.30 48.84
CA TYR A 440 -25.08 -2.28 47.79
C TYR A 440 -26.32 -2.37 46.88
N PRO A 441 -26.68 -1.29 46.16
CA PRO A 441 -27.87 -1.28 45.31
C PRO A 441 -27.85 -2.41 44.26
N PRO A 442 -28.91 -3.25 44.16
CA PRO A 442 -28.94 -4.39 43.24
C PRO A 442 -28.95 -3.97 41.78
N GLU A 443 -29.37 -2.74 41.47
CA GLU A 443 -29.33 -2.15 40.13
C GLU A 443 -27.90 -2.10 39.56
N ILE A 444 -26.88 -2.03 40.41
CA ILE A 444 -25.47 -1.97 39.99
C ILE A 444 -25.03 -3.28 39.34
N ASP A 445 -25.56 -4.42 39.79
CA ASP A 445 -25.29 -5.72 39.14
C ASP A 445 -25.88 -5.80 37.71
N SER A 446 -26.81 -4.90 37.35
CA SER A 446 -27.43 -4.85 36.01
C SER A 446 -26.67 -3.98 35.01
N ILE A 447 -25.72 -3.15 35.48
CA ILE A 447 -24.89 -2.30 34.64
C ILE A 447 -23.89 -3.18 33.87
N VAL A 448 -23.77 -2.91 32.57
CA VAL A 448 -23.08 -3.79 31.61
C VAL A 448 -21.58 -3.54 31.58
N GLU A 449 -21.17 -2.29 31.79
CA GLU A 449 -19.81 -1.81 31.81
C GLU A 449 -18.96 -2.40 32.95
N SER A 450 -17.65 -2.13 32.93
CA SER A 450 -16.81 -2.44 34.08
C SER A 450 -17.10 -1.45 35.20
N ILE A 451 -17.40 -1.98 36.38
CA ILE A 451 -17.77 -1.17 37.54
C ILE A 451 -16.80 -1.48 38.67
N VAL A 452 -16.31 -0.41 39.28
CA VAL A 452 -15.59 -0.47 40.54
C VAL A 452 -16.50 0.08 41.62
N ILE A 453 -16.94 -0.82 42.50
CA ILE A 453 -17.80 -0.53 43.64
C ILE A 453 -16.91 -0.24 44.84
N VAL A 454 -17.29 0.79 45.58
CA VAL A 454 -16.51 1.31 46.71
C VAL A 454 -17.36 1.26 47.96
N ALA A 455 -16.78 0.71 49.04
CA ALA A 455 -17.38 0.73 50.35
C ALA A 455 -16.40 1.27 51.39
N ILE A 456 -16.90 2.07 52.33
CA ILE A 456 -16.15 2.69 53.42
C ILE A 456 -16.83 2.28 54.72
N GLU A 457 -16.05 1.74 55.67
CA GLU A 457 -16.57 1.27 56.97
C GLU A 457 -17.79 0.35 56.84
N ASN A 458 -17.71 -0.60 55.89
CA ASN A 458 -18.77 -1.57 55.54
C ASN A 458 -20.08 -0.96 55.01
N ASN A 459 -20.09 0.31 54.60
CA ASN A 459 -21.21 0.94 53.93
C ASN A 459 -20.88 1.26 52.47
N TYR A 460 -21.83 1.04 51.57
CA TYR A 460 -21.69 1.43 50.17
C TYR A 460 -21.53 2.95 50.03
N ALA A 461 -20.38 3.37 49.48
CA ALA A 461 -19.99 4.76 49.33
C ALA A 461 -20.18 5.29 47.91
N GLY A 462 -20.24 4.41 46.91
CA GLY A 462 -20.39 4.80 45.50
C GLY A 462 -19.85 3.75 44.54
N HIS A 463 -19.95 4.04 43.25
CA HIS A 463 -19.32 3.25 42.20
C HIS A 463 -18.80 4.11 41.05
N ILE A 464 -17.80 3.59 40.37
CA ILE A 464 -17.16 4.20 39.22
C ILE A 464 -17.40 3.28 38.01
N ILE A 465 -18.02 3.84 36.97
CA ILE A 465 -18.20 3.16 35.69
C ILE A 465 -17.00 3.47 34.81
N ILE A 466 -16.37 2.41 34.34
CA ILE A 466 -15.16 2.45 33.54
C ILE A 466 -15.44 1.69 32.26
N ALA A 467 -15.19 2.37 31.14
CA ALA A 467 -15.32 1.76 29.83
C ALA A 467 -14.15 2.18 28.96
N ASP A 468 -13.89 1.32 27.99
CA ASP A 468 -12.99 1.60 26.88
C ASP A 468 -13.61 2.67 25.99
N GLU A 469 -12.85 3.70 25.66
CA GLU A 469 -13.36 4.84 24.89
C GLU A 469 -13.43 4.50 23.40
N ILE A 470 -14.56 4.82 22.77
CA ILE A 470 -14.73 4.64 21.32
C ILE A 470 -13.93 5.74 20.61
N LYS A 471 -13.15 5.36 19.59
CA LYS A 471 -12.40 6.34 18.79
C LYS A 471 -13.35 7.32 18.10
N GLU A 472 -12.96 8.58 18.06
CA GLU A 472 -13.81 9.67 17.54
C GLU A 472 -14.29 9.43 16.09
N ASP A 473 -13.47 8.77 15.27
CA ASP A 473 -13.75 8.51 13.86
C ASP A 473 -14.39 7.13 13.59
N SER A 474 -14.59 6.28 14.61
CA SER A 474 -15.20 4.95 14.45
C SER A 474 -16.59 5.01 13.81
N LEU A 475 -17.48 5.87 14.31
CA LEU A 475 -18.84 6.01 13.77
C LEU A 475 -18.80 6.49 12.31
N ARG A 476 -17.92 7.44 12.00
CA ARG A 476 -17.71 7.95 10.64
C ARG A 476 -17.19 6.84 9.73
N ALA A 477 -16.23 6.04 10.18
CA ALA A 477 -15.66 4.93 9.43
C ALA A 477 -16.74 3.94 8.98
N ILE A 478 -17.62 3.50 9.89
CA ILE A 478 -18.71 2.57 9.57
C ILE A 478 -19.65 3.18 8.51
N SER A 479 -20.01 4.45 8.67
CA SER A 479 -20.90 5.15 7.73
C SER A 479 -20.28 5.28 6.33
N GLU A 480 -19.01 5.68 6.25
CA GLU A 480 -18.31 5.83 4.97
C GLU A 480 -18.04 4.48 4.29
N MET A 481 -17.71 3.42 5.05
CA MET A 481 -17.58 2.07 4.52
C MET A 481 -18.87 1.60 3.83
N LYS A 482 -20.03 1.82 4.46
CA LYS A 482 -21.34 1.52 3.85
C LYS A 482 -21.58 2.32 2.57
N LYS A 483 -21.26 3.63 2.56
CA LYS A 483 -21.35 4.48 1.36
C LYS A 483 -20.41 4.01 0.25
N HIS A 484 -19.26 3.46 0.62
CA HIS A 484 -18.31 2.85 -0.29
C HIS A 484 -18.56 1.35 -0.47
N GLY A 485 -19.82 0.92 -0.37
CA GLY A 485 -20.32 -0.38 -0.83
C GLY A 485 -19.85 -1.59 -0.05
N VAL A 486 -19.51 -1.42 1.24
CA VAL A 486 -19.47 -2.52 2.22
C VAL A 486 -20.91 -2.85 2.61
N THR A 487 -21.32 -4.10 2.38
CA THR A 487 -22.68 -4.56 2.67
C THR A 487 -22.82 -5.10 4.08
N LYS A 488 -21.73 -5.63 4.66
CA LYS A 488 -21.72 -6.24 6.00
C LYS A 488 -20.55 -5.71 6.82
N THR A 489 -20.84 -5.25 8.03
CA THR A 489 -19.85 -4.84 9.03
C THR A 489 -20.05 -5.69 10.27
N LEU A 490 -18.99 -6.32 10.76
CA LEU A 490 -19.03 -7.17 11.95
C LEU A 490 -17.99 -6.73 12.97
N MET A 491 -18.33 -6.90 14.25
CA MET A 491 -17.41 -6.71 15.38
C MET A 491 -17.21 -8.04 16.10
N LEU A 492 -15.96 -8.42 16.35
CA LEU A 492 -15.59 -9.58 17.17
C LEU A 492 -14.80 -9.09 18.38
N SER A 493 -15.03 -9.67 19.56
CA SER A 493 -14.26 -9.33 20.75
C SER A 493 -14.26 -10.45 21.78
N GLY A 494 -13.24 -10.47 22.65
CA GLY A 494 -13.21 -11.28 23.85
C GLY A 494 -14.02 -10.70 25.02
N ASP A 495 -14.42 -9.44 24.93
CA ASP A 495 -15.22 -8.77 25.97
C ASP A 495 -16.62 -9.37 26.09
N LYS A 496 -17.28 -9.17 27.23
CA LYS A 496 -18.66 -9.64 27.46
C LYS A 496 -19.58 -9.19 26.32
N ASP A 497 -20.39 -10.13 25.81
CA ASP A 497 -21.28 -9.89 24.67
C ASP A 497 -22.17 -8.65 24.86
N SER A 498 -22.71 -8.44 26.06
CA SER A 498 -23.52 -7.25 26.37
C SER A 498 -22.78 -5.92 26.13
N ILE A 499 -21.48 -5.82 26.44
CA ILE A 499 -20.66 -4.63 26.18
C ILE A 499 -20.47 -4.47 24.67
N VAL A 500 -20.15 -5.55 23.97
CA VAL A 500 -19.90 -5.55 22.53
C VAL A 500 -21.15 -5.14 21.75
N GLN A 501 -22.33 -5.66 22.11
CA GLN A 501 -23.60 -5.26 21.49
C GLN A 501 -23.90 -3.78 21.70
N LYS A 502 -23.59 -3.23 22.88
CA LYS A 502 -23.80 -1.81 23.18
C LYS A 502 -22.91 -0.93 22.29
N VAL A 503 -21.61 -1.21 22.24
CA VAL A 503 -20.66 -0.48 21.38
C VAL A 503 -21.07 -0.58 19.92
N ALA A 504 -21.40 -1.78 19.44
CA ALA A 504 -21.84 -2.00 18.06
C ALA A 504 -23.07 -1.16 17.69
N LYS A 505 -24.04 -1.03 18.61
CA LYS A 505 -25.22 -0.19 18.41
C LYS A 505 -24.87 1.29 18.33
N GLU A 506 -23.93 1.76 19.14
CA GLU A 506 -23.49 3.16 19.20
C GLU A 506 -22.81 3.61 17.90
N ILE A 507 -21.95 2.76 17.33
CA ILE A 507 -21.23 3.06 16.06
C ILE A 507 -21.94 2.53 14.81
N GLY A 508 -23.08 1.86 14.95
CA GLY A 508 -23.93 1.42 13.85
C GLY A 508 -23.46 0.17 13.10
N ILE A 509 -22.79 -0.76 13.78
CA ILE A 509 -22.39 -2.07 13.23
C ILE A 509 -23.58 -3.03 13.20
N SER A 510 -23.72 -3.78 12.10
CA SER A 510 -24.87 -4.67 11.85
C SER A 510 -24.88 -5.96 12.68
N THR A 511 -23.71 -6.49 13.04
CA THR A 511 -23.61 -7.77 13.76
C THR A 511 -22.38 -7.75 14.64
N ALA A 512 -22.52 -8.18 15.88
CA ALA A 512 -21.43 -8.21 16.83
C ALA A 512 -21.46 -9.49 17.66
N PHE A 513 -20.29 -9.97 18.07
CA PHE A 513 -20.14 -11.16 18.90
C PHE A 513 -19.08 -10.91 19.97
N GLY A 514 -19.47 -11.00 21.24
CA GLY A 514 -18.53 -10.98 22.38
C GLY A 514 -18.29 -12.36 23.00
N GLY A 515 -17.39 -12.40 23.97
CA GLY A 515 -16.99 -13.58 24.72
C GLY A 515 -16.18 -14.58 23.89
N LEU A 516 -15.58 -14.12 22.79
CA LEU A 516 -14.85 -14.99 21.86
C LEU A 516 -13.40 -15.18 22.30
N LEU A 517 -12.97 -16.43 22.35
CA LEU A 517 -11.55 -16.79 22.36
C LEU A 517 -10.96 -16.57 20.95
N PRO A 518 -9.61 -16.51 20.79
CA PRO A 518 -8.98 -16.38 19.47
C PRO A 518 -9.44 -17.42 18.45
N GLU A 519 -9.66 -18.67 18.89
CA GLU A 519 -10.23 -19.76 18.07
C GLU A 519 -11.67 -19.46 17.63
N GLY A 520 -12.47 -18.87 18.51
CA GLY A 520 -13.84 -18.46 18.20
C GLY A 520 -13.90 -17.36 17.15
N LYS A 521 -12.94 -16.42 17.14
CA LYS A 521 -12.80 -15.41 16.07
C LYS A 521 -12.50 -16.08 14.72
N LEU A 522 -11.59 -17.06 14.70
CA LEU A 522 -11.26 -17.83 13.50
C LEU A 522 -12.46 -18.58 12.94
N ASP A 523 -13.23 -19.26 13.78
CA ASP A 523 -14.38 -20.04 13.33
C ASP A 523 -15.49 -19.16 12.76
N LYS A 524 -15.72 -17.97 13.34
CA LYS A 524 -16.63 -16.98 12.76
C LYS A 524 -16.16 -16.48 11.40
N LEU A 525 -14.85 -16.28 11.23
CA LEU A 525 -14.30 -15.90 9.93
C LEU A 525 -14.46 -17.02 8.89
N LYS A 526 -14.26 -18.29 9.27
CA LYS A 526 -14.52 -19.45 8.39
C LYS A 526 -15.98 -19.54 7.98
N GLU A 527 -16.91 -19.31 8.92
CA GLU A 527 -18.34 -19.28 8.64
C GLU A 527 -18.69 -18.24 7.58
N LEU A 528 -18.12 -17.04 7.68
CA LEU A 528 -18.29 -16.00 6.66
C LEU A 528 -17.65 -16.37 5.32
N LYS A 529 -16.51 -17.07 5.32
CA LYS A 529 -15.83 -17.53 4.10
C LYS A 529 -16.59 -18.63 3.36
N ASN A 530 -17.52 -19.34 4.00
CA ASN A 530 -18.34 -20.36 3.33
C ASN A 530 -19.21 -19.77 2.22
N ASN A 531 -19.52 -18.47 2.27
CA ASN A 531 -20.15 -17.79 1.15
C ASN A 531 -19.08 -17.22 0.20
N PRO A 532 -18.95 -17.73 -1.03
CA PRO A 532 -17.92 -17.30 -1.99
C PRO A 532 -18.13 -15.87 -2.52
N GLU A 533 -19.32 -15.28 -2.33
CA GLU A 533 -19.55 -13.88 -2.68
C GLU A 533 -18.89 -12.92 -1.68
N ASN A 534 -18.61 -13.37 -0.46
CA ASN A 534 -17.97 -12.52 0.54
C ASN A 534 -16.48 -12.34 0.19
N THR A 535 -16.05 -11.09 0.12
CA THR A 535 -14.63 -10.74 0.15
C THR A 535 -14.39 -10.02 1.48
N ILE A 536 -13.64 -10.67 2.36
CA ILE A 536 -13.59 -10.32 3.78
C ILE A 536 -12.27 -9.61 4.10
N ALA A 537 -12.39 -8.37 4.59
CA ALA A 537 -11.30 -7.69 5.25
C ALA A 537 -11.43 -7.88 6.78
N PHE A 538 -10.38 -8.37 7.42
CA PHE A 538 -10.30 -8.43 8.88
C PHE A 538 -9.37 -7.31 9.38
N VAL A 539 -9.77 -6.60 10.43
CA VAL A 539 -9.03 -5.46 10.98
C VAL A 539 -8.72 -5.70 12.46
N GLY A 540 -7.45 -5.59 12.85
CA GLY A 540 -7.00 -5.77 14.24
C GLY A 540 -5.67 -5.07 14.54
N ASP A 541 -5.26 -5.06 15.80
CA ASP A 541 -4.01 -4.47 16.30
C ASP A 541 -2.86 -5.51 16.41
N GLY A 542 -3.21 -6.80 16.40
CA GLY A 542 -2.44 -7.88 15.76
C GLY A 542 -1.46 -8.68 16.62
N ILE A 543 -1.49 -8.59 17.95
CA ILE A 543 -0.83 -9.63 18.78
C ILE A 543 -1.75 -10.86 18.90
N ASN A 544 -3.00 -10.65 19.32
CA ASN A 544 -3.96 -11.74 19.55
C ASN A 544 -4.67 -12.18 18.26
N ASP A 545 -4.60 -11.36 17.21
CA ASP A 545 -5.39 -11.52 16.00
C ASP A 545 -4.57 -11.94 14.76
N ALA A 546 -3.26 -12.16 14.89
CA ALA A 546 -2.40 -12.58 13.79
C ALA A 546 -2.93 -13.82 13.02
N PRO A 547 -3.45 -14.89 13.70
CA PRO A 547 -4.05 -16.01 12.98
C PRO A 547 -5.29 -15.62 12.16
N VAL A 548 -6.09 -14.67 12.66
CA VAL A 548 -7.33 -14.22 12.02
C VAL A 548 -7.02 -13.30 10.83
N LEU A 549 -6.02 -12.42 10.98
CA LEU A 549 -5.48 -11.59 9.92
C LEU A 549 -4.99 -12.43 8.74
N ALA A 550 -4.24 -13.50 9.02
CA ALA A 550 -3.70 -14.38 7.99
C ALA A 550 -4.78 -15.21 7.26
N LEU A 551 -5.90 -15.53 7.92
CA LEU A 551 -6.99 -16.31 7.33
C LEU A 551 -7.91 -15.45 6.46
N ALA A 552 -7.99 -14.13 6.69
CA ALA A 552 -8.85 -13.23 5.92
C ALA A 552 -8.45 -13.16 4.43
N ASP A 553 -9.32 -12.62 3.57
CA ASP A 553 -8.90 -12.35 2.19
C ASP A 553 -7.97 -11.14 2.13
N ILE A 554 -8.11 -10.24 3.11
CA ILE A 554 -7.24 -9.10 3.37
C ILE A 554 -7.13 -8.93 4.89
N GLY A 555 -5.92 -9.09 5.43
CA GLY A 555 -5.60 -8.69 6.80
C GLY A 555 -5.18 -7.23 6.87
N ILE A 556 -5.84 -6.43 7.70
CA ILE A 556 -5.53 -5.02 7.95
C ILE A 556 -5.04 -4.86 9.38
N ALA A 557 -3.79 -4.44 9.55
CA ALA A 557 -3.28 -4.03 10.85
C ALA A 557 -3.52 -2.52 11.06
N MET A 558 -3.98 -2.14 12.27
CA MET A 558 -4.08 -0.74 12.70
C MET A 558 -3.12 -0.44 13.85
N GLY A 559 -2.83 0.85 14.02
CA GLY A 559 -2.03 1.36 15.13
C GLY A 559 -0.70 1.98 14.67
N GLY A 560 -0.27 3.02 15.40
CA GLY A 560 1.01 3.68 15.22
C GLY A 560 2.15 2.69 15.42
N MET A 561 2.62 2.10 14.33
CA MET A 561 3.42 0.87 14.37
C MET A 561 2.90 -0.13 15.41
N GLY A 562 1.80 -0.82 15.08
CA GLY A 562 1.41 -2.02 15.83
C GLY A 562 2.60 -2.96 16.05
N SER A 563 2.45 -3.94 16.96
CA SER A 563 3.53 -4.90 17.25
C SER A 563 4.17 -5.42 15.95
N ASP A 564 5.51 -5.55 15.90
CA ASP A 564 6.21 -5.95 14.66
C ASP A 564 5.58 -7.20 14.01
N VAL A 565 5.01 -8.10 14.82
CA VAL A 565 4.26 -9.30 14.41
C VAL A 565 2.98 -8.99 13.60
N ALA A 566 2.21 -7.99 14.03
CA ALA A 566 0.99 -7.55 13.34
C ALA A 566 1.31 -6.97 11.97
N ILE A 567 2.34 -6.12 11.92
CA ILE A 567 2.83 -5.51 10.69
C ILE A 567 3.33 -6.59 9.74
N GLU A 568 4.07 -7.60 10.22
CA GLU A 568 4.56 -8.71 9.39
C GLU A 568 3.43 -9.58 8.82
N THR A 569 2.38 -9.82 9.60
CA THR A 569 1.29 -10.72 9.21
C THR A 569 0.26 -10.06 8.30
N ALA A 570 0.03 -8.76 8.43
CA ALA A 570 -1.00 -8.05 7.67
C ALA A 570 -0.63 -7.82 6.20
N ASP A 571 -1.65 -7.73 5.35
CA ASP A 571 -1.53 -7.41 3.92
C ASP A 571 -1.57 -5.91 3.65
N VAL A 572 -2.32 -5.21 4.49
CA VAL A 572 -2.48 -3.75 4.50
C VAL A 572 -2.19 -3.24 5.90
N VAL A 573 -1.44 -2.16 6.01
CA VAL A 573 -1.10 -1.53 7.29
C VAL A 573 -1.62 -0.11 7.27
N ILE A 574 -2.45 0.24 8.24
CA ILE A 574 -2.86 1.62 8.49
C ILE A 574 -1.89 2.17 9.53
N GLN A 575 -1.13 3.20 9.14
CA GLN A 575 -0.06 3.76 9.96
C GLN A 575 -0.59 4.61 11.11
N THR A 576 -1.80 5.14 10.96
CA THR A 576 -2.54 5.82 12.03
C THR A 576 -3.42 4.84 12.78
N ASP A 577 -3.84 5.25 13.97
CA ASP A 577 -4.78 4.46 14.74
C ASP A 577 -6.26 4.78 14.43
N GLN A 578 -6.55 5.19 13.18
CA GLN A 578 -7.85 5.73 12.74
C GLN A 578 -8.65 4.74 11.87
N PRO A 579 -9.77 4.17 12.36
CA PRO A 579 -10.67 3.33 11.58
C PRO A 579 -11.17 3.94 10.25
N SER A 580 -11.30 5.27 10.17
CA SER A 580 -11.74 5.95 8.94
C SER A 580 -10.85 5.66 7.73
N LYS A 581 -9.56 5.35 7.96
CA LYS A 581 -8.62 4.98 6.88
C LYS A 581 -8.95 3.65 6.22
N ILE A 582 -9.71 2.76 6.87
CA ILE A 582 -10.22 1.52 6.25
C ILE A 582 -11.12 1.89 5.06
N SER A 583 -12.02 2.85 5.27
CA SER A 583 -12.89 3.38 4.22
C SER A 583 -12.10 4.03 3.08
N THR A 584 -11.07 4.82 3.43
CA THR A 584 -10.14 5.43 2.47
C THR A 584 -9.41 4.37 1.64
N ALA A 585 -8.94 3.28 2.26
CA ALA A 585 -8.30 2.16 1.56
C ALA A 585 -9.23 1.51 0.53
N ILE A 586 -10.51 1.29 0.88
CA ILE A 586 -11.55 0.79 -0.04
C ILE A 586 -11.74 1.76 -1.20
N LYS A 587 -11.86 3.05 -0.91
CA LYS A 587 -12.05 4.10 -1.91
C LYS A 587 -10.88 4.16 -2.90
N ILE A 588 -9.64 4.09 -2.42
CA ILE A 588 -8.43 4.05 -3.26
C ILE A 588 -8.40 2.77 -4.11
N GLY A 589 -8.66 1.61 -3.53
CA GLY A 589 -8.74 0.34 -4.26
C GLY A 589 -9.75 0.40 -5.41
N ARG A 590 -10.97 0.88 -5.14
CA ARG A 590 -12.04 1.04 -6.15
C ARG A 590 -11.69 2.05 -7.23
N LYS A 591 -11.09 3.20 -6.88
CA LYS A 591 -10.66 4.20 -7.87
C LYS A 591 -9.51 3.70 -8.74
N THR A 592 -8.56 2.97 -8.16
CA THR A 592 -7.50 2.28 -8.90
C THR A 592 -8.10 1.30 -9.90
N LYS A 593 -9.05 0.47 -9.45
CA LYS A 593 -9.74 -0.48 -10.33
C LYS A 593 -10.50 0.20 -11.47
N GLN A 594 -11.19 1.30 -11.17
CA GLN A 594 -11.92 2.08 -12.15
C GLN A 594 -11.00 2.62 -13.24
N ILE A 595 -9.83 3.16 -12.88
CA ILE A 595 -8.83 3.67 -13.84
C ILE A 595 -8.25 2.55 -14.69
N VAL A 596 -7.94 1.39 -14.07
CA VAL A 596 -7.48 0.21 -14.81
C VAL A 596 -8.52 -0.25 -15.84
N ILE A 597 -9.79 -0.32 -15.47
CA ILE A 597 -10.87 -0.70 -16.40
C ILE A 597 -11.04 0.34 -17.51
N GLN A 598 -10.93 1.63 -17.20
CA GLN A 598 -10.96 2.70 -18.21
C GLN A 598 -9.82 2.56 -19.23
N ASN A 599 -8.61 2.26 -18.76
CA ASN A 599 -7.46 2.05 -19.64
C ASN A 599 -7.63 0.81 -20.52
N ILE A 600 -8.15 -0.28 -19.95
CA ILE A 600 -8.49 -1.50 -20.71
C ILE A 600 -9.53 -1.17 -21.79
N ALA A 601 -10.62 -0.50 -21.43
CA ALA A 601 -11.68 -0.14 -22.36
C ALA A 601 -11.21 0.81 -23.46
N LEU A 602 -10.40 1.82 -23.12
CA LEU A 602 -9.80 2.74 -24.08
C LEU A 602 -8.88 2.01 -25.06
N ALA A 603 -7.98 1.17 -24.54
CA ALA A 603 -7.01 0.44 -25.36
C ALA A 603 -7.69 -0.53 -26.34
N PHE A 604 -8.64 -1.34 -25.87
CA PHE A 604 -9.37 -2.24 -26.77
C PHE A 604 -10.33 -1.52 -27.71
N GLY A 605 -10.98 -0.46 -27.25
CA GLY A 605 -11.94 0.31 -28.05
C GLY A 605 -11.26 0.95 -29.26
N VAL A 606 -10.18 1.70 -29.05
CA VAL A 606 -9.44 2.32 -30.16
C VAL A 606 -8.81 1.26 -31.06
N LYS A 607 -8.24 0.21 -30.47
CA LYS A 607 -7.62 -0.87 -31.25
C LYS A 607 -8.59 -1.57 -32.18
N LEU A 608 -9.79 -1.90 -31.71
CA LEU A 608 -10.80 -2.55 -32.53
C LEU A 608 -11.16 -1.68 -33.75
N ILE A 609 -11.33 -0.37 -33.54
CA ILE A 609 -11.63 0.58 -34.62
C ILE A 609 -10.49 0.63 -35.63
N VAL A 610 -9.25 0.80 -35.18
CA VAL A 610 -8.08 0.91 -36.06
C VAL A 610 -7.82 -0.41 -36.80
N LEU A 611 -8.05 -1.57 -36.17
CA LEU A 611 -7.93 -2.88 -36.83
C LEU A 611 -8.93 -3.05 -37.98
N ILE A 612 -10.18 -2.61 -37.78
CA ILE A 612 -11.21 -2.66 -38.83
C ILE A 612 -10.82 -1.73 -39.99
N LEU A 613 -10.33 -0.52 -39.69
CA LEU A 613 -9.86 0.44 -40.71
C LEU A 613 -8.64 -0.09 -41.48
N GLY A 614 -7.68 -0.70 -40.78
CA GLY A 614 -6.49 -1.30 -41.37
C GLY A 614 -6.81 -2.50 -42.26
N ALA A 615 -7.68 -3.41 -41.80
CA ALA A 615 -8.14 -4.53 -42.63
C ALA A 615 -8.94 -4.05 -43.86
N GLY A 616 -9.71 -2.96 -43.71
CA GLY A 616 -10.43 -2.30 -44.81
C GLY A 616 -9.54 -1.54 -45.80
N GLY A 617 -8.25 -1.36 -45.50
CA GLY A 617 -7.31 -0.61 -46.34
C GLY A 617 -7.43 0.91 -46.24
N LEU A 618 -8.14 1.42 -45.23
CA LEU A 618 -8.35 2.86 -45.02
C LEU A 618 -7.28 3.50 -44.12
N ALA A 619 -6.46 2.69 -43.43
CA ALA A 619 -5.41 3.15 -42.53
C ALA A 619 -4.03 2.68 -43.01
N THR A 620 -3.04 3.56 -42.86
CA THR A 620 -1.63 3.29 -43.18
C THR A 620 -0.85 2.74 -41.98
N MET A 621 0.34 2.20 -42.21
CA MET A 621 1.21 1.65 -41.14
C MET A 621 1.60 2.68 -40.08
N TRP A 622 1.87 3.92 -40.45
CA TRP A 622 2.31 4.93 -39.49
C TRP A 622 1.13 5.50 -38.68
N GLU A 623 -0.05 5.68 -39.28
CA GLU A 623 -1.29 6.08 -38.58
C GLU A 623 -1.67 5.06 -37.51
N ALA A 624 -1.50 3.78 -37.82
CA ALA A 624 -1.68 2.67 -36.90
C ALA A 624 -0.79 2.78 -35.65
N VAL A 625 0.51 2.99 -35.83
CA VAL A 625 1.45 3.15 -34.71
C VAL A 625 1.15 4.42 -33.93
N PHE A 626 0.86 5.53 -34.62
CA PHE A 626 0.50 6.79 -33.98
C PHE A 626 -0.73 6.62 -33.07
N ALA A 627 -1.75 5.89 -33.52
CA ALA A 627 -2.93 5.61 -32.72
C ALA A 627 -2.60 4.78 -31.47
N ASP A 628 -1.82 3.70 -31.58
CA ASP A 628 -1.48 2.85 -30.43
C ASP A 628 -0.57 3.57 -29.41
N VAL A 629 0.43 4.31 -29.88
CA VAL A 629 1.30 5.14 -29.02
C VAL A 629 0.49 6.26 -28.35
N GLY A 630 -0.41 6.92 -29.09
CA GLY A 630 -1.30 7.95 -28.55
C GLY A 630 -2.22 7.41 -27.46
N VAL A 631 -2.81 6.23 -27.67
CA VAL A 631 -3.62 5.52 -26.66
C VAL A 631 -2.78 5.15 -25.44
N ALA A 632 -1.55 4.67 -25.63
CA ALA A 632 -0.65 4.39 -24.52
C ALA A 632 -0.39 5.65 -23.67
N PHE A 633 -0.15 6.79 -24.31
CA PHE A 633 0.06 8.06 -23.62
C PHE A 633 -1.18 8.49 -22.83
N LEU A 634 -2.37 8.41 -23.43
CA LEU A 634 -3.64 8.69 -22.73
C LEU A 634 -3.85 7.76 -21.52
N ALA A 635 -3.55 6.47 -21.67
CA ALA A 635 -3.66 5.50 -20.59
C ALA A 635 -2.67 5.79 -19.45
N ILE A 636 -1.45 6.23 -19.78
CA ILE A 636 -0.44 6.68 -18.80
C ILE A 636 -0.92 7.93 -18.05
N LEU A 637 -1.42 8.93 -18.75
CA LEU A 637 -1.96 10.14 -18.12
C LEU A 637 -3.13 9.83 -17.19
N ASN A 638 -4.03 8.93 -17.61
CA ASN A 638 -5.14 8.49 -16.79
C ASN A 638 -4.66 7.69 -15.55
N ALA A 639 -3.62 6.86 -15.70
CA ALA A 639 -2.99 6.15 -14.58
C ALA A 639 -2.38 7.12 -13.56
N ILE A 640 -1.67 8.15 -14.00
CA ILE A 640 -1.05 9.17 -13.12
C ILE A 640 -2.12 10.00 -12.39
N ARG A 641 -3.33 10.15 -12.95
CA ARG A 641 -4.42 10.94 -12.36
C ARG A 641 -4.71 10.55 -10.92
N ILE A 642 -4.62 9.26 -10.57
CA ILE A 642 -4.89 8.79 -9.21
C ILE A 642 -4.01 9.45 -8.15
N GLN A 643 -2.76 9.77 -8.49
CA GLN A 643 -1.82 10.42 -7.57
C GLN A 643 -2.20 11.87 -7.27
N LYS A 644 -3.03 12.51 -8.11
CA LYS A 644 -3.51 13.89 -7.90
C LYS A 644 -4.88 13.94 -7.24
N MET A 645 -5.54 12.79 -7.04
CA MET A 645 -6.86 12.75 -6.41
C MET A 645 -6.74 12.96 -4.90
N LYS A 646 -7.70 13.69 -4.33
CA LYS A 646 -7.88 13.81 -2.88
C LYS A 646 -8.82 12.72 -2.41
N PHE A 647 -8.43 12.02 -1.36
CA PHE A 647 -9.17 10.89 -0.81
C PHE A 647 -9.81 11.24 0.52
#